data_AF-A0A512M4F9-F1
#
_entry.id   AF-A0A512M4F9-F1
#
_cell.length_a   1.000
_cell.length_b   1.000
_cell.length_c   1.000
_cell.angle_alpha   90.00
_cell.angle_beta   90.00
_cell.angle_gamma   90.00
#
_symmetry.space_group_name_H-M   'P 1'
#
loop_
_entity.id
_entity.type
_entity.pdbx_description
1 polymer ?
#
loop_
_entity_poly.entity_id
_entity_poly.type
_entity_poly.pdbx_seq_one_letter_code
_entity_poly.pdbx_strand_id
1 'polypeptide(L)'
;MPLLTKAGCASGNCHAKPEGQNNFKLSVFGYDPKLDYYEIIRDDRGRRVLFSAPEESLLLKKATGAVPHEGGARMNPKDAAYQTVLQWIQQGAPYALENEAKLDSVTVEPREQSYKKSAEQALKVTAKYSDGSTRDVTDMTEYLSQDKEMAAVDEHGHVKVGTLSGEGVIVVRYMGLVDVARITVPAEKSYPAERYARLPVNNEIDRLVHEKHQKLGLLPSATCADEEFLRRASLDLIGKLPSAEMAKRFIADTRSDKRERIVDELLNDSNYADHWAVKWGDLIRPNPSRVGVKPVYLLDTWLRDSFRQNKPYHQMIKELLTAEGSSHEYGPVAVFRDKRDPVDTSGFVSQIFLGVRLDCAKCHHHPSEKWTQEDYYQLAAFFGQMKRKGQGISAPISGEPEYWWYGGKGEVTHPITDVVMTPKPPDGPEMPYVEGQDPRVALTDWMAASSNPFFAKAIVNRIWSDFLGRGIVDPVDDFRVSNPPTNEALLEWLASDFTAHGYDLKHLMRTIVSSRTYQLSTQPNETNVTDTKNYSRGLKRRLAAEVLLDAVSDVTGLRDSFSGLPPNSRAVQTWNHKLDSDFLDAFGRPNASQECPCERERKPSVVQALHLMNSNSLQTKLASKEGQISKLVKSDLPEPKLVNEVYLATYNRLPSAPELQTALKFFSTPGATRQTATEDLAWALINSAEFVFNH
;
A
#
# COMPACT_ATOMS: atom_id res chain seq x y z
N MET A 1 -14.68 9.31 -30.35
CA MET A 1 -13.50 8.93 -29.54
C MET A 1 -13.48 7.49 -29.03
N PRO A 2 -14.47 6.95 -28.30
CA PRO A 2 -14.36 5.62 -27.69
C PRO A 2 -14.05 4.50 -28.69
N LEU A 3 -14.58 4.58 -29.92
CA LEU A 3 -14.27 3.64 -31.01
C LEU A 3 -12.78 3.65 -31.42
N LEU A 4 -12.15 4.83 -31.47
CA LEU A 4 -10.72 4.96 -31.80
C LEU A 4 -9.84 4.43 -30.66
N THR A 5 -10.26 4.64 -29.42
CA THR A 5 -9.60 4.09 -28.23
C THR A 5 -9.67 2.57 -28.24
N LYS A 6 -10.86 1.99 -28.43
CA LYS A 6 -11.08 0.53 -28.48
C LYS A 6 -10.30 -0.13 -29.61
N ALA A 7 -10.19 0.51 -30.77
CA ALA A 7 -9.36 0.06 -31.88
C ALA A 7 -7.84 0.16 -31.58
N GLY A 8 -7.45 0.75 -30.44
CA GLY A 8 -6.05 0.89 -30.00
C GLY A 8 -5.32 2.10 -30.57
N CYS A 9 -5.98 2.99 -31.32
CA CYS A 9 -5.35 4.16 -31.93
C CYS A 9 -4.86 5.17 -30.88
N ALA A 10 -5.64 5.34 -29.80
CA ALA A 10 -5.33 6.23 -28.66
C ALA A 10 -4.57 5.53 -27.52
N SER A 11 -3.81 4.46 -27.82
CA SER A 11 -2.94 3.78 -26.87
C SER A 11 -1.54 4.38 -26.84
N GLY A 12 -0.82 4.22 -25.72
CA GLY A 12 0.55 4.75 -25.55
C GLY A 12 1.58 4.17 -26.53
N ASN A 13 1.29 3.02 -27.15
CA ASN A 13 2.13 2.44 -28.20
C ASN A 13 1.84 3.03 -29.59
N CYS A 14 0.75 3.79 -29.74
CA CYS A 14 0.29 4.41 -31.00
C CYS A 14 0.33 5.94 -30.88
N HIS A 15 -0.81 6.62 -31.02
CA HIS A 15 -0.86 8.09 -31.12
C HIS A 15 -0.94 8.80 -29.77
N ALA A 16 -1.08 8.07 -28.65
CA ALA A 16 -1.13 8.67 -27.32
C ALA A 16 0.23 8.76 -26.61
N LYS A 17 1.30 8.94 -27.38
CA LYS A 17 2.62 9.28 -26.84
C LYS A 17 2.68 10.77 -26.47
N PRO A 18 3.57 11.19 -25.55
CA PRO A 18 3.71 12.60 -25.18
C PRO A 18 3.90 13.53 -26.39
N GLU A 19 4.71 13.14 -27.37
CA GLU A 19 4.96 13.87 -28.62
C GLU A 19 4.01 13.45 -29.77
N GLY A 20 3.10 12.50 -29.52
CA GLY A 20 2.36 11.79 -30.56
C GLY A 20 3.27 10.82 -31.34
N GLN A 21 2.75 10.27 -32.45
CA GLN A 21 3.51 9.41 -33.36
C GLN A 21 3.30 9.88 -34.79
N ASN A 22 4.41 10.10 -35.51
CA ASN A 22 4.40 10.53 -36.91
C ASN A 22 3.54 11.79 -37.15
N ASN A 23 3.75 12.80 -36.30
CA ASN A 23 3.02 14.07 -36.26
C ASN A 23 1.51 13.92 -36.03
N PHE A 24 1.01 12.81 -35.50
CA PHE A 24 -0.39 12.68 -35.09
C PHE A 24 -0.46 12.30 -33.62
N LYS A 25 -1.14 13.15 -32.85
CA LYS A 25 -1.27 13.02 -31.41
C LYS A 25 -2.74 12.82 -31.05
N LEU A 26 -2.97 11.87 -30.15
CA LEU A 26 -4.24 11.71 -29.45
C LEU A 26 -3.96 11.74 -27.96
N SER A 27 -4.94 12.12 -27.17
CA SER A 27 -4.94 11.98 -25.73
C SER A 27 -4.96 10.51 -25.33
N VAL A 28 -4.36 10.20 -24.18
CA VAL A 28 -4.29 8.83 -23.65
C VAL A 28 -5.71 8.32 -23.40
N PHE A 29 -6.06 7.24 -24.09
CA PHE A 29 -7.38 6.60 -24.07
C PHE A 29 -8.56 7.50 -24.49
N GLY A 30 -8.30 8.60 -25.21
CA GLY A 30 -9.35 9.51 -25.70
C GLY A 30 -9.96 10.38 -24.60
N TYR A 31 -9.17 10.70 -23.56
CA TYR A 31 -9.59 11.48 -22.40
C TYR A 31 -9.83 12.97 -22.67
N ASP A 32 -9.13 13.58 -23.61
CA ASP A 32 -9.38 14.97 -24.03
C ASP A 32 -10.01 14.99 -25.43
N PRO A 33 -11.34 14.74 -25.55
CA PRO A 33 -12.03 14.76 -26.83
C PRO A 33 -11.86 16.06 -27.60
N LYS A 34 -11.62 17.18 -26.91
CA LYS A 34 -11.46 18.50 -27.56
C LYS A 34 -10.12 18.58 -28.27
N LEU A 35 -9.04 18.19 -27.59
CA LEU A 35 -7.72 18.07 -28.19
C LEU A 35 -7.74 17.03 -29.31
N ASP A 36 -8.30 15.84 -29.06
CA ASP A 36 -8.38 14.76 -30.05
C ASP A 36 -9.11 15.19 -31.31
N TYR A 37 -10.25 15.88 -31.14
CA TYR A 37 -11.00 16.42 -32.25
C TYR A 37 -10.17 17.43 -33.05
N TYR A 38 -9.48 18.34 -32.37
CA TYR A 38 -8.59 19.30 -33.02
C TYR A 38 -7.48 18.61 -33.81
N GLU A 39 -6.84 17.59 -33.24
CA GLU A 39 -5.77 16.80 -33.87
C GLU A 39 -6.26 16.02 -35.10
N ILE A 40 -7.50 15.52 -35.04
CA ILE A 40 -8.13 14.80 -36.15
C ILE A 40 -8.55 15.75 -37.26
N ILE A 41 -9.15 16.90 -36.94
CA ILE A 41 -9.86 17.74 -37.92
C ILE A 41 -9.04 18.94 -38.39
N ARG A 42 -8.21 19.53 -37.53
CA ARG A 42 -7.55 20.83 -37.78
C ARG A 42 -6.04 20.74 -37.87
N ASP A 43 -5.42 19.90 -37.06
CA ASP A 43 -3.97 19.76 -37.04
C ASP A 43 -3.40 19.37 -38.43
N ASP A 44 -2.17 19.77 -38.70
CA ASP A 44 -1.47 19.59 -39.97
C ASP A 44 -2.33 19.98 -41.19
N ARG A 45 -3.00 21.14 -41.07
CA ARG A 45 -3.91 21.74 -42.07
C ARG A 45 -5.10 20.84 -42.43
N GLY A 46 -5.58 20.03 -41.47
CA GLY A 46 -6.77 19.19 -41.61
C GLY A 46 -6.61 18.01 -42.56
N ARG A 47 -5.37 17.61 -42.88
CA ARG A 47 -5.10 16.58 -43.90
C ARG A 47 -5.65 15.17 -43.60
N ARG A 48 -6.13 14.93 -42.37
CA ARG A 48 -6.54 13.60 -41.89
C ARG A 48 -7.96 13.24 -42.29
N VAL A 49 -8.79 14.25 -42.54
CA VAL A 49 -10.20 14.08 -42.90
C VAL A 49 -10.48 14.79 -44.22
N LEU A 50 -11.09 14.07 -45.16
CA LEU A 50 -11.46 14.59 -46.48
C LEU A 50 -12.99 14.57 -46.62
N PHE A 51 -13.63 15.72 -46.40
CA PHE A 51 -15.09 15.83 -46.41
C PHE A 51 -15.72 15.56 -47.78
N SER A 52 -15.03 15.88 -48.88
CA SER A 52 -15.54 15.65 -50.24
C SER A 52 -15.50 14.18 -50.67
N ALA A 53 -14.68 13.37 -50.01
CA ALA A 53 -14.59 11.93 -50.22
C ALA A 53 -14.28 11.25 -48.87
N PRO A 54 -15.28 11.08 -47.99
CA PRO A 54 -15.07 10.62 -46.62
C PRO A 54 -14.28 9.31 -46.49
N GLU A 55 -14.54 8.33 -47.35
CA GLU A 55 -13.82 7.05 -47.38
C GLU A 55 -12.33 7.19 -47.72
N GLU A 56 -11.97 8.27 -48.43
CA GLU A 56 -10.60 8.59 -48.81
C GLU A 56 -9.82 9.34 -47.70
N SER A 57 -10.48 9.63 -46.58
CA SER A 57 -9.86 10.25 -45.40
C SER A 57 -8.67 9.42 -44.91
N LEU A 58 -7.53 10.05 -44.70
CA LEU A 58 -6.31 9.39 -44.23
C LEU A 58 -6.52 8.67 -42.89
N LEU A 59 -7.37 9.22 -42.01
CA LEU A 59 -7.78 8.58 -40.76
C LEU A 59 -8.34 7.17 -40.99
N LEU A 60 -9.30 7.03 -41.90
CA LEU A 60 -9.95 5.77 -42.23
C LEU A 60 -9.02 4.84 -43.00
N LYS A 61 -8.30 5.36 -44.00
CA LYS A 61 -7.36 4.57 -44.82
C LYS A 61 -6.23 3.96 -44.00
N LYS A 62 -5.68 4.69 -43.02
CA LYS A 62 -4.68 4.14 -42.12
C LYS A 62 -5.30 3.16 -41.13
N ALA A 63 -6.47 3.46 -40.58
CA ALA A 63 -7.17 2.56 -39.67
C ALA A 63 -7.49 1.20 -40.31
N THR A 64 -7.81 1.15 -41.60
CA THR A 64 -8.08 -0.12 -42.32
C THR A 64 -6.84 -0.78 -42.93
N GLY A 65 -5.67 -0.14 -42.83
CA GLY A 65 -4.44 -0.59 -43.47
C GLY A 65 -4.41 -0.40 -45.00
N ALA A 66 -5.42 0.24 -45.59
CA ALA A 66 -5.42 0.61 -47.01
C ALA A 66 -4.25 1.55 -47.37
N VAL A 67 -3.83 2.38 -46.41
CA VAL A 67 -2.53 3.07 -46.44
C VAL A 67 -1.66 2.47 -45.33
N PRO A 68 -0.52 1.85 -45.67
CA PRO A 68 0.38 1.27 -44.69
C PRO A 68 0.86 2.31 -43.67
N HIS A 69 0.86 1.91 -42.40
CA HIS A 69 1.54 2.63 -41.33
C HIS A 69 1.97 1.63 -40.26
N GLU A 70 2.92 2.02 -39.39
CA GLU A 70 3.53 1.15 -38.38
C GLU A 70 2.52 0.52 -37.41
N GLY A 71 1.38 1.18 -37.19
CA GLY A 71 0.32 0.69 -36.31
C GLY A 71 -0.49 -0.48 -36.87
N GLY A 72 -0.37 -0.81 -38.16
CA GLY A 72 -1.14 -1.89 -38.80
C GLY A 72 -2.64 -1.59 -38.96
N ALA A 73 -3.40 -2.54 -39.50
CA ALA A 73 -4.86 -2.41 -39.58
C ALA A 73 -5.49 -2.55 -38.18
N ARG A 74 -6.35 -1.60 -37.83
CA ARG A 74 -7.06 -1.49 -36.53
C ARG A 74 -8.58 -1.59 -36.65
N MET A 75 -9.11 -1.43 -37.86
CA MET A 75 -10.55 -1.52 -38.15
C MET A 75 -10.76 -2.25 -39.48
N ASN A 76 -11.89 -2.93 -39.64
CA ASN A 76 -12.36 -3.43 -40.93
C ASN A 76 -13.41 -2.47 -41.51
N PRO A 77 -13.42 -2.21 -42.83
CA PRO A 77 -14.50 -1.44 -43.47
C PRO A 77 -15.92 -1.97 -43.20
N LYS A 78 -16.05 -3.26 -42.88
CA LYS A 78 -17.34 -3.88 -42.55
C LYS A 78 -17.76 -3.69 -41.10
N ASP A 79 -16.88 -3.20 -40.22
CA ASP A 79 -17.18 -3.05 -38.80
C ASP A 79 -18.11 -1.86 -38.56
N ALA A 80 -19.03 -2.01 -37.60
CA ALA A 80 -19.91 -0.92 -37.16
C ALA A 80 -19.11 0.30 -36.68
N ALA A 81 -17.94 0.09 -36.07
CA ALA A 81 -17.03 1.14 -35.64
C ALA A 81 -16.54 2.00 -36.82
N TYR A 82 -16.11 1.37 -37.91
CA TYR A 82 -15.68 2.07 -39.12
C TYR A 82 -16.85 2.86 -39.73
N GLN A 83 -18.01 2.23 -39.86
CA GLN A 83 -19.20 2.87 -40.43
C GLN A 83 -19.65 4.09 -39.62
N THR A 84 -19.54 4.02 -38.28
CA THR A 84 -19.86 5.16 -37.40
C THR A 84 -18.90 6.33 -37.62
N VAL A 85 -17.59 6.08 -37.72
CA VAL A 85 -16.61 7.14 -37.98
C VAL A 85 -16.79 7.72 -39.38
N LEU A 86 -17.07 6.89 -40.38
CA LEU A 86 -17.38 7.33 -41.74
C LEU A 86 -18.62 8.22 -41.77
N GLN A 87 -19.71 7.81 -41.11
CA GLN A 87 -20.94 8.59 -41.02
C GLN A 87 -20.71 9.93 -40.31
N TRP A 88 -19.91 9.96 -39.24
CA TRP A 88 -19.53 11.20 -38.57
C TRP A 88 -18.78 12.16 -39.51
N ILE A 89 -17.84 11.66 -40.33
CA ILE A 89 -17.16 12.48 -41.34
C ILE A 89 -18.14 12.98 -42.40
N GLN A 90 -19.05 12.12 -42.89
CA GLN A 90 -20.09 12.49 -43.87
C GLN A 90 -21.02 13.60 -43.36
N GLN A 91 -21.25 13.66 -42.05
CA GLN A 91 -22.03 14.71 -41.39
C GLN A 91 -21.25 16.02 -41.19
N GLY A 92 -20.04 16.14 -41.72
CA GLY A 92 -19.18 17.31 -41.53
C GLY A 92 -18.36 17.28 -40.24
N ALA A 93 -18.27 16.12 -39.60
CA ALA A 93 -17.51 15.89 -38.36
C ALA A 93 -17.78 16.97 -37.28
N PRO A 94 -19.03 17.14 -36.81
CA PRO A 94 -19.31 18.05 -35.71
C PRO A 94 -18.53 17.62 -34.46
N TYR A 95 -17.98 18.58 -33.71
CA TYR A 95 -17.35 18.32 -32.41
C TYR A 95 -18.40 17.95 -31.36
N ALA A 96 -19.44 18.76 -31.28
CA ALA A 96 -20.55 18.61 -30.36
C ALA A 96 -21.85 19.02 -31.04
N LEU A 97 -22.97 18.46 -30.59
CA LEU A 97 -24.30 18.88 -31.02
C LEU A 97 -24.87 19.96 -30.07
N GLU A 98 -25.77 20.79 -30.58
CA GLU A 98 -26.49 21.75 -29.74
C GLU A 98 -27.35 20.97 -28.72
N ASN A 99 -27.20 21.27 -27.43
CA ASN A 99 -27.79 20.53 -26.31
C ASN A 99 -27.34 19.07 -26.16
N GLU A 100 -26.12 18.73 -26.58
CA GLU A 100 -25.57 17.39 -26.35
C GLU A 100 -25.49 17.06 -24.85
N ALA A 101 -26.10 15.93 -24.48
CA ALA A 101 -26.07 15.45 -23.11
C ALA A 101 -24.65 14.98 -22.72
N LYS A 102 -24.19 15.39 -21.54
CA LYS A 102 -22.87 15.03 -21.02
C LYS A 102 -22.93 13.64 -20.39
N LEU A 103 -21.89 12.83 -20.59
CA LEU A 103 -21.77 11.54 -19.91
C LEU A 103 -21.64 11.76 -18.40
N ASP A 104 -22.52 11.13 -17.62
CA ASP A 104 -22.60 11.25 -16.16
C ASP A 104 -21.92 10.04 -15.48
N SER A 105 -22.32 8.83 -15.87
CA SER A 105 -21.78 7.59 -15.29
C SER A 105 -21.74 6.43 -16.29
N VAL A 106 -20.91 5.43 -16.02
CA VAL A 106 -20.94 4.12 -16.68
C VAL A 106 -21.18 3.03 -15.64
N THR A 107 -22.01 2.05 -15.97
CA THR A 107 -22.31 0.91 -15.09
C THR A 107 -22.19 -0.40 -15.85
N VAL A 108 -21.54 -1.40 -15.26
CA VAL A 108 -21.48 -2.78 -15.78
C VAL A 108 -22.43 -3.71 -15.03
N GLU A 109 -23.10 -4.58 -15.79
CA GLU A 109 -23.99 -5.62 -15.28
C GLU A 109 -23.63 -6.99 -15.88
N PRO A 110 -23.62 -8.08 -15.08
CA PRO A 110 -23.73 -8.11 -13.62
C PRO A 110 -22.51 -7.49 -12.92
N ARG A 111 -22.74 -6.62 -11.92
CA ARG A 111 -21.66 -5.94 -11.18
C ARG A 111 -20.92 -6.85 -10.19
N GLU A 112 -21.64 -7.75 -9.52
CA GLU A 112 -21.06 -8.76 -8.63
C GLU A 112 -21.88 -10.06 -8.77
N GLN A 113 -21.22 -11.17 -9.09
CA GLN A 113 -21.90 -12.45 -9.22
C GLN A 113 -20.95 -13.63 -8.96
N SER A 114 -21.53 -14.72 -8.48
CA SER A 114 -20.82 -15.99 -8.28
C SER A 114 -21.01 -16.92 -9.47
N TYR A 115 -19.92 -17.55 -9.92
CA TYR A 115 -19.88 -18.40 -11.10
C TYR A 115 -19.28 -19.75 -10.79
N LYS A 116 -19.72 -20.77 -11.53
CA LYS A 116 -19.03 -22.06 -11.57
C LYS A 116 -17.75 -21.93 -12.39
N LYS A 117 -16.78 -22.80 -12.09
CA LYS A 117 -15.56 -22.93 -12.89
C LYS A 117 -15.90 -23.17 -14.36
N SER A 118 -15.14 -22.55 -15.26
CA SER A 118 -15.34 -22.63 -16.71
C SER A 118 -16.69 -22.12 -17.22
N ALA A 119 -17.45 -21.38 -16.41
CA ALA A 119 -18.64 -20.68 -16.89
C ALA A 119 -18.27 -19.54 -17.84
N GLU A 120 -19.22 -19.19 -18.71
CA GLU A 120 -19.12 -18.03 -19.59
C GLU A 120 -20.25 -17.05 -19.25
N GLN A 121 -19.95 -15.76 -19.34
CA GLN A 121 -20.89 -14.69 -19.02
C GLN A 121 -20.64 -13.48 -19.92
N ALA A 122 -21.69 -12.96 -20.56
CA ALA A 122 -21.62 -11.67 -21.25
C ALA A 122 -21.85 -10.53 -20.25
N LEU A 123 -21.01 -9.49 -20.32
CA LEU A 123 -21.21 -8.23 -19.60
C LEU A 123 -22.02 -7.27 -20.46
N LYS A 124 -22.88 -6.47 -19.82
CA LYS A 124 -23.56 -5.34 -20.44
C LYS A 124 -23.07 -4.05 -19.80
N VAL A 125 -22.74 -3.07 -20.61
CA VAL A 125 -22.26 -1.77 -20.15
C VAL A 125 -23.24 -0.69 -20.58
N THR A 126 -23.76 0.05 -19.60
CA THR A 126 -24.73 1.13 -19.81
C THR A 126 -24.11 2.46 -19.45
N ALA A 127 -24.16 3.41 -20.39
CA ALA A 127 -23.80 4.81 -20.16
C ALA A 127 -25.05 5.60 -19.79
N LYS A 128 -24.96 6.46 -18.77
CA LYS A 128 -26.02 7.39 -18.36
C LYS A 128 -25.56 8.83 -18.62
N TYR A 129 -26.45 9.66 -19.14
CA TYR A 129 -26.16 11.04 -19.52
C TYR A 129 -26.91 12.06 -18.64
N SER A 130 -26.47 13.31 -18.69
CA SER A 130 -26.97 14.43 -17.89
C SER A 130 -28.44 14.78 -18.13
N ASP A 131 -29.00 14.36 -19.26
CA ASP A 131 -30.43 14.49 -19.60
C ASP A 131 -31.29 13.34 -19.06
N GLY A 132 -30.67 12.40 -18.34
CA GLY A 132 -31.31 11.20 -17.80
C GLY A 132 -31.41 10.04 -18.80
N SER A 133 -31.02 10.24 -20.07
CA SER A 133 -31.01 9.16 -21.06
C SER A 133 -29.93 8.13 -20.75
N THR A 134 -30.14 6.89 -21.22
CA THR A 134 -29.17 5.80 -21.10
C THR A 134 -28.92 5.16 -22.46
N ARG A 135 -27.70 4.67 -22.69
CA ARG A 135 -27.33 3.95 -23.92
C ARG A 135 -26.55 2.70 -23.59
N ASP A 136 -26.81 1.64 -24.35
CA ASP A 136 -25.94 0.46 -24.36
C ASP A 136 -24.65 0.82 -25.09
N VAL A 137 -23.53 0.68 -24.40
CA VAL A 137 -22.20 1.01 -24.91
C VAL A 137 -21.26 -0.19 -24.84
N THR A 138 -21.81 -1.41 -24.70
CA THR A 138 -21.07 -2.67 -24.55
C THR A 138 -20.03 -2.84 -25.65
N ASP A 139 -20.42 -2.64 -26.92
CA ASP A 139 -19.54 -2.79 -28.08
C ASP A 139 -18.53 -1.65 -28.24
N MET A 140 -18.70 -0.54 -27.52
CA MET A 140 -17.78 0.61 -27.52
C MET A 140 -16.88 0.66 -26.28
N THR A 141 -17.08 -0.27 -25.36
CA THR A 141 -16.37 -0.33 -24.08
C THR A 141 -15.09 -1.15 -24.24
N GLU A 142 -14.03 -0.70 -23.56
CA GLU A 142 -12.79 -1.44 -23.38
C GLU A 142 -12.90 -2.31 -22.12
N TYR A 143 -12.45 -3.57 -22.23
CA TYR A 143 -12.47 -4.55 -21.13
C TYR A 143 -11.05 -4.97 -20.78
N LEU A 144 -10.75 -5.03 -19.48
CA LEU A 144 -9.47 -5.48 -18.97
C LEU A 144 -9.67 -6.43 -17.80
N SER A 145 -9.10 -7.63 -17.89
CA SER A 145 -9.00 -8.54 -16.73
C SER A 145 -7.73 -8.25 -15.93
N GLN A 146 -7.87 -8.12 -14.61
CA GLN A 146 -6.72 -8.02 -13.70
C GLN A 146 -6.06 -9.37 -13.42
N ASP A 147 -6.83 -10.46 -13.51
CA ASP A 147 -6.37 -11.81 -13.25
C ASP A 147 -6.99 -12.74 -14.31
N LYS A 148 -6.26 -12.93 -15.41
CA LYS A 148 -6.72 -13.73 -16.56
C LYS A 148 -6.86 -15.20 -16.23
N GLU A 149 -6.16 -15.70 -15.20
CA GLU A 149 -6.31 -17.08 -14.74
C GLU A 149 -7.62 -17.28 -13.98
N MET A 150 -8.08 -16.24 -13.27
CA MET A 150 -9.37 -16.25 -12.59
C MET A 150 -10.54 -15.99 -13.54
N ALA A 151 -10.45 -14.97 -14.39
CA ALA A 151 -11.47 -14.63 -15.37
C ALA A 151 -10.85 -13.87 -16.56
N ALA A 152 -10.91 -14.45 -17.76
CA ALA A 152 -10.53 -13.76 -18.99
C ALA A 152 -11.74 -13.01 -19.57
N VAL A 153 -11.53 -11.90 -20.26
CA VAL A 153 -12.58 -11.17 -20.99
C VAL A 153 -12.10 -10.86 -22.40
N ASP A 154 -12.99 -11.01 -23.38
CA ASP A 154 -12.71 -10.64 -24.78
C ASP A 154 -13.09 -9.19 -25.09
N GLU A 155 -12.86 -8.77 -26.34
CA GLU A 155 -13.14 -7.41 -26.79
C GLU A 155 -14.64 -7.06 -26.86
N HIS A 156 -15.52 -8.06 -26.77
CA HIS A 156 -16.98 -7.91 -26.80
C HIS A 156 -17.61 -7.98 -25.40
N GLY A 157 -16.80 -8.12 -24.36
CA GLY A 157 -17.28 -8.22 -22.98
C GLY A 157 -17.74 -9.62 -22.60
N HIS A 158 -17.38 -10.66 -23.34
CA HIS A 158 -17.60 -12.05 -22.92
C HIS A 158 -16.50 -12.50 -21.96
N VAL A 159 -16.91 -12.80 -20.74
CA VAL A 159 -16.07 -13.30 -19.67
C VAL A 159 -16.06 -14.81 -19.69
N LYS A 160 -14.86 -15.39 -19.66
CA LYS A 160 -14.61 -16.82 -19.45
C LYS A 160 -13.96 -17.03 -18.10
N VAL A 161 -14.68 -17.69 -17.20
CA VAL A 161 -14.22 -17.99 -15.85
C VAL A 161 -13.18 -19.11 -15.88
N GLY A 162 -12.13 -18.97 -15.09
CA GLY A 162 -11.06 -19.94 -14.96
C GLY A 162 -11.46 -21.22 -14.21
N THR A 163 -10.45 -22.02 -13.86
CA THR A 163 -10.59 -23.27 -13.10
C THR A 163 -10.17 -23.16 -11.64
N LEU A 164 -9.60 -22.01 -11.26
CA LEU A 164 -9.20 -21.70 -9.89
C LEU A 164 -10.40 -21.15 -9.11
N SER A 165 -10.41 -21.41 -7.80
CA SER A 165 -11.37 -20.78 -6.89
C SER A 165 -10.76 -19.50 -6.32
N GLY A 166 -11.59 -18.48 -6.12
CA GLY A 166 -11.16 -17.17 -5.66
C GLY A 166 -12.01 -16.05 -6.25
N GLU A 167 -11.38 -14.89 -6.46
CA GLU A 167 -12.06 -13.70 -6.98
C GLU A 167 -11.23 -13.01 -8.06
N GLY A 168 -11.94 -12.53 -9.08
CA GLY A 168 -11.38 -11.81 -10.22
C GLY A 168 -12.13 -10.51 -10.45
N VAL A 169 -11.46 -9.57 -11.08
CA VAL A 169 -12.00 -8.24 -11.39
C VAL A 169 -11.86 -8.00 -12.89
N ILE A 170 -12.98 -7.71 -13.53
CA ILE A 170 -13.03 -7.21 -14.89
C ILE A 170 -13.30 -5.71 -14.82
N VAL A 171 -12.35 -4.93 -15.31
CA VAL A 171 -12.43 -3.48 -15.43
C VAL A 171 -13.08 -3.14 -16.76
N VAL A 172 -14.11 -2.29 -16.72
CA VAL A 172 -14.73 -1.73 -17.92
C VAL A 172 -14.40 -0.25 -18.04
N ARG A 173 -14.16 0.23 -19.25
CA ARG A 173 -13.84 1.63 -19.50
C ARG A 173 -14.59 2.20 -20.69
N TYR A 174 -15.23 3.34 -20.45
CA TYR A 174 -15.93 4.08 -21.48
C TYR A 174 -15.73 5.60 -21.28
N MET A 175 -15.10 6.25 -22.26
CA MET A 175 -14.86 7.72 -22.28
C MET A 175 -14.25 8.27 -20.98
N GLY A 176 -13.19 7.61 -20.46
CA GLY A 176 -12.50 8.03 -19.23
C GLY A 176 -13.17 7.59 -17.93
N LEU A 177 -14.44 7.16 -17.96
CA LEU A 177 -15.10 6.56 -16.82
C LEU A 177 -14.79 5.07 -16.72
N VAL A 178 -14.67 4.60 -15.48
CA VAL A 178 -14.30 3.23 -15.13
C VAL A 178 -15.34 2.65 -14.17
N ASP A 179 -15.76 1.42 -14.43
CA ASP A 179 -16.51 0.59 -13.48
C ASP A 179 -15.92 -0.83 -13.46
N VAL A 180 -16.36 -1.67 -12.51
CA VAL A 180 -15.84 -3.04 -12.38
C VAL A 180 -16.93 -4.09 -12.19
N ALA A 181 -16.74 -5.23 -12.84
CA ALA A 181 -17.49 -6.45 -12.58
C ALA A 181 -16.65 -7.41 -11.72
N ARG A 182 -17.19 -7.79 -10.56
CA ARG A 182 -16.58 -8.73 -9.60
C ARG A 182 -17.05 -10.15 -9.87
N ILE A 183 -16.09 -11.02 -10.15
CA ILE A 183 -16.29 -12.43 -10.45
C ILE A 183 -15.87 -13.24 -9.23
N THR A 184 -16.81 -13.91 -8.58
CA THR A 184 -16.51 -14.82 -7.47
C THR A 184 -16.62 -16.27 -7.91
N VAL A 185 -15.58 -17.06 -7.73
CA VAL A 185 -15.55 -18.50 -8.04
C VAL A 185 -15.39 -19.27 -6.73
N PRO A 186 -16.48 -19.83 -6.16
CA PRO A 186 -16.40 -20.56 -4.91
C PRO A 186 -15.54 -21.82 -5.03
N ALA A 187 -15.11 -22.35 -3.87
CA ALA A 187 -14.57 -23.70 -3.79
C ALA A 187 -15.59 -24.73 -4.28
N GLU A 188 -15.12 -25.82 -4.92
CA GLU A 188 -16.00 -26.90 -5.41
C GLU A 188 -16.79 -27.56 -4.26
N LYS A 189 -16.16 -27.63 -3.09
CA LYS A 189 -16.76 -28.13 -1.87
C LYS A 189 -17.28 -26.94 -1.07
N SER A 190 -18.59 -26.74 -1.05
CA SER A 190 -19.24 -25.81 -0.13
C SER A 190 -19.58 -26.51 1.19
N TYR A 191 -19.61 -25.74 2.28
CA TYR A 191 -20.02 -26.22 3.60
C TYR A 191 -21.37 -25.63 3.99
N PRO A 192 -22.16 -26.32 4.82
CA PRO A 192 -23.43 -25.77 5.33
C PRO A 192 -23.22 -24.47 6.09
N ALA A 193 -24.18 -23.53 5.98
CA ALA A 193 -24.12 -22.23 6.64
C ALA A 193 -23.96 -22.34 8.17
N GLU A 194 -24.51 -23.39 8.77
CA GLU A 194 -24.41 -23.70 10.20
C GLU A 194 -22.97 -23.95 10.65
N ARG A 195 -22.09 -24.41 9.74
CA ARG A 195 -20.67 -24.58 10.04
C ARG A 195 -19.99 -23.24 10.24
N TYR A 196 -20.32 -22.25 9.42
CA TYR A 196 -19.82 -20.88 9.52
C TYR A 196 -20.38 -20.14 10.73
N ALA A 197 -21.68 -20.31 11.01
CA ALA A 197 -22.34 -19.69 12.16
C ALA A 197 -21.78 -20.15 13.53
N ARG A 198 -21.09 -21.30 13.58
CA ARG A 198 -20.44 -21.83 14.79
C ARG A 198 -18.97 -21.40 14.93
N LEU A 199 -18.42 -20.67 13.96
CA LEU A 199 -17.05 -20.19 14.06
C LEU A 199 -16.92 -19.19 15.23
N PRO A 200 -15.85 -19.26 16.04
CA PRO A 200 -15.64 -18.32 17.14
C PRO A 200 -15.50 -16.89 16.63
N VAL A 201 -16.19 -15.94 17.25
CA VAL A 201 -16.14 -14.51 16.92
C VAL A 201 -15.73 -13.74 18.17
N ASN A 202 -14.65 -12.98 18.10
CA ASN A 202 -14.25 -12.08 19.17
C ASN A 202 -14.78 -10.66 18.96
N ASN A 203 -14.82 -10.22 17.70
CA ASN A 203 -15.34 -8.91 17.31
C ASN A 203 -15.84 -8.92 15.86
N GLU A 204 -16.29 -7.76 15.39
CA GLU A 204 -16.92 -7.61 14.08
C GLU A 204 -16.01 -7.98 12.89
N ILE A 205 -14.68 -7.83 13.06
CA ILE A 205 -13.70 -8.27 12.05
C ILE A 205 -13.95 -9.73 11.70
N ASP A 206 -14.09 -10.58 12.71
CA ASP A 206 -14.26 -12.02 12.51
C ASP A 206 -15.57 -12.33 11.80
N ARG A 207 -16.66 -11.62 12.13
CA ARG A 207 -17.95 -11.80 11.45
C ARG A 207 -17.83 -11.50 9.96
N LEU A 208 -17.27 -10.34 9.61
CA LEU A 208 -17.14 -9.87 8.22
C LEU A 208 -16.17 -10.74 7.41
N VAL A 209 -15.12 -11.27 8.05
CA VAL A 209 -14.18 -12.22 7.44
C VAL A 209 -14.84 -13.58 7.23
N HIS A 210 -15.61 -14.10 8.19
CA HIS A 210 -16.32 -15.37 8.05
C HIS A 210 -17.41 -15.33 6.98
N GLU A 211 -18.14 -14.21 6.84
CA GLU A 211 -19.09 -14.01 5.74
C GLU A 211 -18.40 -14.11 4.39
N LYS A 212 -17.20 -13.54 4.27
CA LYS A 212 -16.37 -13.67 3.07
C LYS A 212 -15.92 -15.12 2.84
N HIS A 213 -15.46 -15.79 3.89
CA HIS A 213 -15.07 -17.21 3.80
C HIS A 213 -16.23 -18.10 3.37
N GLN A 214 -17.44 -17.83 3.85
CA GLN A 214 -18.65 -18.56 3.45
C GLN A 214 -18.94 -18.40 1.95
N LYS A 215 -18.86 -17.18 1.41
CA LYS A 215 -19.03 -16.93 -0.04
C LYS A 215 -18.00 -17.68 -0.88
N LEU A 216 -16.78 -17.86 -0.36
CA LEU A 216 -15.68 -18.52 -1.07
C LEU A 216 -15.56 -20.02 -0.80
N GLY A 217 -16.29 -20.57 0.19
CA GLY A 217 -16.13 -21.96 0.63
C GLY A 217 -14.83 -22.23 1.39
N LEU A 218 -14.21 -21.19 1.97
CA LEU A 218 -13.00 -21.30 2.79
C LEU A 218 -13.37 -21.61 4.25
N LEU A 219 -12.48 -22.22 5.01
CA LEU A 219 -12.55 -22.32 6.46
C LEU A 219 -11.29 -21.69 7.06
N PRO A 220 -11.41 -20.94 8.16
CA PRO A 220 -10.23 -20.40 8.83
C PRO A 220 -9.36 -21.54 9.39
N SER A 221 -8.05 -21.32 9.43
CA SER A 221 -7.11 -22.19 10.13
C SER A 221 -7.40 -22.24 11.64
N ALA A 222 -6.79 -23.18 12.34
CA ALA A 222 -6.89 -23.23 13.80
C ALA A 222 -6.33 -21.95 14.43
N THR A 223 -6.80 -21.60 15.62
CA THR A 223 -6.18 -20.53 16.42
C THR A 223 -4.73 -20.91 16.75
N CYS A 224 -3.82 -19.92 16.66
CA CYS A 224 -2.42 -20.10 17.01
C CYS A 224 -2.25 -20.43 18.50
N ALA A 225 -1.14 -21.09 18.82
CA ALA A 225 -0.74 -21.36 20.20
C ALA A 225 -0.39 -20.05 20.93
N ASP A 226 -0.32 -20.09 22.26
CA ASP A 226 -0.08 -18.89 23.07
C ASP A 226 1.33 -18.32 22.87
N GLU A 227 2.33 -19.19 22.71
CA GLU A 227 3.69 -18.81 22.37
C GLU A 227 3.80 -18.10 21.01
N GLU A 228 3.07 -18.59 20.00
CA GLU A 228 2.98 -18.00 18.67
C GLU A 228 2.30 -16.63 18.76
N PHE A 229 1.17 -16.54 19.47
CA PHE A 229 0.47 -15.28 19.70
C PHE A 229 1.35 -14.23 20.39
N LEU A 230 2.02 -14.58 21.50
CA LEU A 230 2.84 -13.65 22.27
C LEU A 230 3.99 -13.11 21.43
N ARG A 231 4.71 -13.99 20.72
CA ARG A 231 5.79 -13.60 19.84
C ARG A 231 5.27 -12.67 18.74
N ARG A 232 4.19 -13.06 18.06
CA ARG A 232 3.60 -12.29 16.96
C ARG A 232 3.16 -10.90 17.42
N ALA A 233 2.39 -10.82 18.50
CA ALA A 233 1.89 -9.56 19.05
C ALA A 233 3.03 -8.65 19.54
N SER A 234 4.07 -9.20 20.17
CA SER A 234 5.21 -8.39 20.63
C SER A 234 6.02 -7.82 19.47
N LEU A 235 6.28 -8.63 18.43
CA LEU A 235 6.98 -8.17 17.23
C LEU A 235 6.17 -7.13 16.45
N ASP A 236 4.85 -7.31 16.35
CA ASP A 236 3.98 -6.40 15.59
C ASP A 236 3.67 -5.10 16.32
N LEU A 237 3.43 -5.14 17.64
CA LEU A 237 3.03 -3.97 18.41
C LEU A 237 4.23 -3.13 18.84
N ILE A 238 5.35 -3.76 19.19
CA ILE A 238 6.49 -3.08 19.83
C ILE A 238 7.85 -3.40 19.18
N GLY A 239 7.89 -4.17 18.09
CA GLY A 239 9.12 -4.43 17.34
C GLY A 239 10.19 -5.17 18.15
N LYS A 240 9.79 -5.95 19.15
CA LYS A 240 10.70 -6.54 20.13
C LYS A 240 10.30 -7.98 20.47
N LEU A 241 11.31 -8.83 20.68
CA LEU A 241 11.08 -10.18 21.19
C LEU A 241 10.61 -10.14 22.66
N PRO A 242 9.62 -10.96 23.03
CA PRO A 242 9.31 -11.20 24.44
C PRO A 242 10.57 -11.64 25.18
N SER A 243 10.70 -11.26 26.45
CA SER A 243 11.72 -11.87 27.31
C SER A 243 11.34 -13.32 27.63
N ALA A 244 12.33 -14.16 27.95
CA ALA A 244 12.07 -15.54 28.39
C ALA A 244 11.15 -15.58 29.62
N GLU A 245 11.25 -14.60 30.52
CA GLU A 245 10.40 -14.48 31.70
C GLU A 245 8.95 -14.11 31.34
N MET A 246 8.76 -13.17 30.41
CA MET A 246 7.43 -12.83 29.89
C MET A 246 6.77 -14.03 29.22
N ALA A 247 7.53 -14.80 28.43
CA ALA A 247 7.04 -16.02 27.80
C ALA A 247 6.59 -17.06 28.82
N LYS A 248 7.42 -17.37 29.83
CA LYS A 248 7.06 -18.29 30.92
C LYS A 248 5.80 -17.84 31.66
N ARG A 249 5.73 -16.57 32.05
CA ARG A 249 4.57 -15.98 32.73
C ARG A 249 3.29 -16.11 31.90
N PHE A 250 3.36 -15.79 30.61
CA PHE A 250 2.20 -15.81 29.72
C PHE A 250 1.70 -17.23 29.41
N ILE A 251 2.63 -18.17 29.20
CA ILE A 251 2.31 -19.58 28.96
C ILE A 251 1.67 -20.20 30.21
N ALA A 252 2.17 -19.87 31.40
CA ALA A 252 1.64 -20.36 32.67
C ALA A 252 0.30 -19.71 33.08
N ASP A 253 -0.06 -18.57 32.49
CA ASP A 253 -1.31 -17.88 32.79
C ASP A 253 -2.51 -18.65 32.21
N THR A 254 -3.48 -18.94 33.08
CA THR A 254 -4.69 -19.73 32.77
C THR A 254 -5.95 -18.87 32.67
N ARG A 255 -5.83 -17.54 32.87
CA ARG A 255 -6.98 -16.64 32.76
C ARG A 255 -7.50 -16.57 31.33
N SER A 256 -8.82 -16.48 31.19
CA SER A 256 -9.49 -16.41 29.89
C SER A 256 -9.21 -15.12 29.12
N ASP A 257 -8.93 -14.02 29.84
CA ASP A 257 -8.63 -12.69 29.29
C ASP A 257 -7.13 -12.46 29.04
N LYS A 258 -6.25 -13.46 29.24
CA LYS A 258 -4.80 -13.25 29.22
C LYS A 258 -4.27 -12.61 27.93
N ARG A 259 -4.85 -12.95 26.77
CA ARG A 259 -4.49 -12.37 25.46
C ARG A 259 -4.83 -10.89 25.37
N GLU A 260 -5.96 -10.47 25.93
CA GLU A 260 -6.36 -9.05 25.97
C GLU A 260 -5.41 -8.27 26.89
N ARG A 261 -5.12 -8.83 28.06
CA ARG A 261 -4.21 -8.21 29.04
C ARG A 261 -2.80 -8.02 28.51
N ILE A 262 -2.25 -9.01 27.80
CA ILE A 262 -0.90 -8.89 27.23
C ILE A 262 -0.88 -7.87 26.09
N VAL A 263 -1.96 -7.75 25.30
CA VAL A 263 -2.08 -6.69 24.29
C VAL A 263 -2.07 -5.32 24.94
N ASP A 264 -2.82 -5.15 26.04
CA ASP A 264 -2.82 -3.89 26.80
C ASP A 264 -1.46 -3.60 27.44
N GLU A 265 -0.73 -4.61 27.92
CA GLU A 265 0.65 -4.49 28.42
C GLU A 265 1.60 -4.03 27.29
N LEU A 266 1.53 -4.64 26.11
CA LEU A 266 2.38 -4.32 24.96
C LEU A 266 2.09 -2.92 24.38
N LEU A 267 0.82 -2.53 24.26
CA LEU A 267 0.45 -1.19 23.78
C LEU A 267 0.89 -0.07 24.73
N ASN A 268 1.14 -0.38 26.00
CA ASN A 268 1.67 0.55 26.99
C ASN A 268 3.20 0.48 27.16
N ASP A 269 3.88 -0.43 26.46
CA ASP A 269 5.34 -0.52 26.49
C ASP A 269 5.98 0.69 25.77
N SER A 270 7.08 1.21 26.32
CA SER A 270 7.80 2.35 25.73
C SER A 270 8.34 2.10 24.32
N ASN A 271 8.61 0.84 23.96
CA ASN A 271 9.09 0.45 22.63
C ASN A 271 8.01 0.63 21.54
N TYR A 272 6.73 0.72 21.91
CA TYR A 272 5.64 1.04 20.97
C TYR A 272 5.97 2.28 20.13
N ALA A 273 6.37 3.37 20.80
CA ALA A 273 6.60 4.64 20.13
C ALA A 273 7.78 4.55 19.15
N ASP A 274 8.85 3.88 19.54
CA ASP A 274 10.04 3.72 18.70
C ASP A 274 9.75 2.85 17.47
N HIS A 275 9.01 1.75 17.65
CA HIS A 275 8.65 0.85 16.57
C HIS A 275 7.79 1.53 15.50
N TRP A 276 6.72 2.22 15.90
CA TRP A 276 5.82 2.87 14.96
C TRP A 276 6.40 4.16 14.37
N ALA A 277 7.21 4.90 15.12
CA ALA A 277 7.88 6.09 14.59
C ALA A 277 8.84 5.76 13.45
N VAL A 278 9.56 4.63 13.50
CA VAL A 278 10.42 4.22 12.38
C VAL A 278 9.60 3.88 11.13
N LYS A 279 8.53 3.10 11.28
CA LYS A 279 7.63 2.77 10.16
C LYS A 279 7.04 4.01 9.50
N TRP A 280 6.63 4.99 10.30
CA TRP A 280 6.15 6.28 9.79
C TRP A 280 7.26 7.16 9.24
N GLY A 281 8.44 7.10 9.84
CA GLY A 281 9.65 7.73 9.35
C GLY A 281 9.95 7.29 7.92
N ASP A 282 9.83 6.00 7.59
CA ASP A 282 10.03 5.51 6.22
C ASP A 282 9.10 6.16 5.18
N LEU A 283 7.94 6.68 5.60
CA LEU A 283 6.98 7.33 4.71
C LEU A 283 7.27 8.82 4.52
N ILE A 284 7.73 9.51 5.57
CA ILE A 284 7.76 10.99 5.59
C ILE A 284 9.15 11.59 5.82
N ARG A 285 10.13 10.80 6.26
CA ARG A 285 11.45 11.29 6.65
C ARG A 285 12.29 11.59 5.42
N PRO A 286 12.77 12.84 5.24
CA PRO A 286 13.58 13.17 4.09
C PRO A 286 15.05 12.81 4.32
N ASN A 287 15.84 12.90 3.25
CA ASN A 287 17.28 12.64 3.30
C ASN A 287 18.00 13.75 4.11
N PRO A 288 18.77 13.40 5.18
CA PRO A 288 19.42 14.39 6.02
C PRO A 288 20.53 15.19 5.31
N SER A 289 21.12 14.67 4.23
CA SER A 289 22.06 15.47 3.42
C SER A 289 21.35 16.56 2.61
N ARG A 290 20.09 16.32 2.22
CA ARG A 290 19.27 17.26 1.44
C ARG A 290 18.61 18.31 2.33
N VAL A 291 17.97 17.88 3.41
CA VAL A 291 17.16 18.78 4.26
C VAL A 291 17.94 19.31 5.46
N GLY A 292 18.98 18.60 5.87
CA GLY A 292 19.80 18.91 7.04
C GLY A 292 19.59 17.91 8.18
N VAL A 293 20.67 17.61 8.90
CA VAL A 293 20.68 16.68 10.04
C VAL A 293 19.69 17.09 11.12
N LYS A 294 19.73 18.37 11.53
CA LYS A 294 18.90 18.87 12.64
C LYS A 294 17.39 18.83 12.33
N PRO A 295 16.89 19.32 11.18
CA PRO A 295 15.47 19.17 10.82
C PRO A 295 14.99 17.72 10.82
N VAL A 296 15.77 16.79 10.26
CA VAL A 296 15.40 15.36 10.21
C VAL A 296 15.33 14.74 11.60
N TYR A 297 16.30 15.06 12.47
CA TYR A 297 16.29 14.62 13.86
C TYR A 297 15.09 15.16 14.65
N LEU A 298 14.73 16.44 14.45
CA LEU A 298 13.55 17.04 15.08
C LEU A 298 12.24 16.43 14.57
N LEU A 299 12.15 16.09 13.29
CA LEU A 299 11.00 15.36 12.73
C LEU A 299 10.85 13.97 13.36
N ASP A 300 11.96 13.23 13.47
CA ASP A 300 11.97 11.92 14.13
C ASP A 300 11.55 12.00 15.60
N THR A 301 12.05 13.01 16.32
CA THR A 301 11.67 13.27 17.72
C THR A 301 10.17 13.57 17.83
N TRP A 302 9.63 14.45 16.98
CA TRP A 302 8.20 14.78 16.96
C TRP A 302 7.33 13.55 16.63
N LEU A 303 7.78 12.68 15.71
CA LEU A 303 7.09 11.42 15.41
C LEU A 303 7.02 10.52 16.65
N ARG A 304 8.17 10.26 17.29
CA ARG A 304 8.24 9.42 18.50
C ARG A 304 7.39 9.99 19.62
N ASP A 305 7.42 11.30 19.83
CA ASP A 305 6.60 11.98 20.83
C ASP A 305 5.11 11.84 20.53
N SER A 306 4.71 11.95 19.26
CA SER A 306 3.32 11.77 18.84
C SER A 306 2.81 10.35 19.13
N PHE A 307 3.60 9.31 18.87
CA PHE A 307 3.23 7.93 19.26
C PHE A 307 3.24 7.72 20.77
N ARG A 308 4.23 8.28 21.48
CA ARG A 308 4.33 8.13 22.95
C ARG A 308 3.13 8.74 23.66
N GLN A 309 2.62 9.84 23.15
CA GLN A 309 1.45 10.54 23.68
C GLN A 309 0.12 9.94 23.20
N ASN A 310 0.15 8.90 22.34
CA ASN A 310 -1.01 8.38 21.63
C ASN A 310 -1.82 9.50 20.95
N LYS A 311 -1.13 10.42 20.28
CA LYS A 311 -1.76 11.56 19.62
C LYS A 311 -2.79 11.06 18.61
N PRO A 312 -4.04 11.58 18.64
CA PRO A 312 -5.04 11.26 17.62
C PRO A 312 -4.46 11.44 16.21
N TYR A 313 -4.64 10.45 15.34
CA TYR A 313 -3.96 10.44 14.05
C TYR A 313 -4.33 11.65 13.18
N HIS A 314 -5.61 12.05 13.18
CA HIS A 314 -6.07 13.26 12.47
C HIS A 314 -5.35 14.53 12.96
N GLN A 315 -5.09 14.65 14.27
CA GLN A 315 -4.35 15.78 14.84
C GLN A 315 -2.86 15.73 14.45
N MET A 316 -2.24 14.56 14.49
CA MET A 316 -0.87 14.37 14.03
C MET A 316 -0.69 14.80 12.58
N ILE A 317 -1.65 14.46 11.69
CA ILE A 317 -1.60 14.87 10.28
C ILE A 317 -1.93 16.34 10.10
N LYS A 318 -2.87 16.90 10.88
CA LYS A 318 -3.14 18.34 10.88
C LYS A 318 -1.88 19.14 11.22
N GLU A 319 -1.22 18.82 12.34
CA GLU A 319 0.05 19.42 12.74
C GLU A 319 1.13 19.31 11.65
N LEU A 320 1.21 18.15 10.97
CA LEU A 320 2.17 17.94 9.90
C LEU A 320 1.89 18.81 8.67
N LEU A 321 0.65 18.82 8.19
CA LEU A 321 0.27 19.48 6.94
C LEU A 321 0.08 21.00 7.10
N THR A 322 -0.17 21.48 8.32
CA THR A 322 -0.24 22.92 8.62
C THR A 322 1.03 23.44 9.29
N ALA A 323 2.15 22.71 9.21
CA ALA A 323 3.38 23.10 9.88
C ALA A 323 3.90 24.47 9.37
N GLU A 324 4.33 25.30 10.33
CA GLU A 324 4.93 26.62 10.13
C GLU A 324 6.06 26.84 11.13
N GLY A 325 6.91 27.84 10.89
CA GLY A 325 8.05 28.20 11.72
C GLY A 325 9.39 27.74 11.16
N SER A 326 10.37 27.62 12.04
CA SER A 326 11.75 27.29 11.69
C SER A 326 11.97 25.78 11.57
N SER A 327 12.64 25.35 10.49
CA SER A 327 13.08 23.96 10.32
C SER A 327 14.09 23.50 11.40
N HIS A 328 14.62 24.41 12.21
CA HIS A 328 15.53 24.12 13.33
C HIS A 328 14.86 24.14 14.70
N GLU A 329 13.54 24.38 14.75
CA GLU A 329 12.75 24.45 15.98
C GLU A 329 11.57 23.48 15.93
N TYR A 330 10.92 23.33 14.77
CA TYR A 330 9.75 22.47 14.60
C TYR A 330 9.98 21.42 13.49
N GLY A 331 10.06 20.15 13.90
CA GLY A 331 10.38 19.01 13.03
C GLY A 331 9.49 18.84 11.79
N PRO A 332 8.15 18.92 11.89
CA PRO A 332 7.24 18.82 10.75
C PRO A 332 7.56 19.72 9.55
N VAL A 333 8.18 20.89 9.77
CA VAL A 333 8.63 21.80 8.69
C VAL A 333 9.64 21.12 7.75
N ALA A 334 10.35 20.08 8.21
CA ALA A 334 11.29 19.32 7.38
C ALA A 334 10.63 18.68 6.14
N VAL A 335 9.34 18.31 6.22
CA VAL A 335 8.59 17.75 5.09
C VAL A 335 8.44 18.79 3.97
N PHE A 336 8.02 20.02 4.29
CA PHE A 336 7.92 21.11 3.31
C PHE A 336 9.28 21.57 2.80
N ARG A 337 10.31 21.52 3.65
CA ARG A 337 11.67 21.79 3.22
C ARG A 337 12.15 20.80 2.17
N ASP A 338 11.72 19.54 2.22
CA ASP A 338 11.97 18.52 1.18
C ASP A 338 11.04 18.69 -0.04
N LYS A 339 9.73 18.69 0.21
CA LYS A 339 8.64 18.82 -0.75
C LYS A 339 8.29 20.30 -0.93
N ARG A 340 9.24 20.99 -1.56
CA ARG A 340 9.26 22.45 -1.69
C ARG A 340 8.22 23.01 -2.64
N ASP A 341 7.78 22.20 -3.59
CA ASP A 341 6.84 22.56 -4.64
C ASP A 341 5.42 22.12 -4.22
N PRO A 342 4.40 22.99 -4.32
CA PRO A 342 3.00 22.62 -4.09
C PRO A 342 2.56 21.39 -4.91
N VAL A 343 3.06 21.25 -6.14
CA VAL A 343 2.79 20.16 -7.07
C VAL A 343 3.38 18.85 -6.54
N ASP A 344 4.61 18.84 -6.02
CA ASP A 344 5.19 17.61 -5.45
C ASP A 344 4.57 17.25 -4.09
N THR A 345 4.08 18.25 -3.37
CA THR A 345 3.39 18.06 -2.08
C THR A 345 2.04 17.37 -2.27
N SER A 346 1.30 17.69 -3.33
CA SER A 346 -0.02 17.08 -3.60
C SER A 346 0.08 15.58 -3.84
N GLY A 347 1.05 15.13 -4.66
CA GLY A 347 1.32 13.70 -4.87
C GLY A 347 1.61 12.96 -3.57
N PHE A 348 2.52 13.51 -2.75
CA PHE A 348 2.85 12.98 -1.43
C PHE A 348 1.63 12.86 -0.51
N VAL A 349 0.83 13.93 -0.40
CA VAL A 349 -0.34 13.95 0.50
C VAL A 349 -1.40 12.97 0.03
N SER A 350 -1.68 12.94 -1.27
CA SER A 350 -2.68 12.05 -1.85
C SER A 350 -2.31 10.58 -1.65
N GLN A 351 -1.07 10.20 -1.97
CA GLN A 351 -0.64 8.82 -1.86
C GLN A 351 -0.56 8.36 -0.39
N ILE A 352 0.08 9.14 0.48
CA ILE A 352 0.38 8.70 1.85
C ILE A 352 -0.86 8.77 2.75
N PHE A 353 -1.67 9.81 2.65
CA PHE A 353 -2.77 10.06 3.59
C PHE A 353 -4.15 9.76 3.03
N LEU A 354 -4.35 9.79 1.71
CA LEU A 354 -5.63 9.44 1.09
C LEU A 354 -5.60 8.05 0.43
N GLY A 355 -4.41 7.47 0.23
CA GLY A 355 -4.26 6.19 -0.48
C GLY A 355 -4.62 6.30 -1.96
N VAL A 356 -4.57 7.50 -2.55
CA VAL A 356 -4.92 7.75 -3.95
C VAL A 356 -3.65 8.16 -4.69
N ARG A 357 -3.27 7.40 -5.73
CA ARG A 357 -2.07 7.66 -6.53
C ARG A 357 -2.36 8.64 -7.66
N LEU A 358 -2.23 9.94 -7.37
CA LEU A 358 -2.47 10.97 -8.38
C LEU A 358 -1.26 11.23 -9.29
N ASP A 359 -0.07 10.67 -9.03
CA ASP A 359 1.15 11.10 -9.76
C ASP A 359 1.11 10.91 -11.27
N CYS A 360 0.42 9.89 -11.80
CA CYS A 360 0.23 9.81 -13.25
C CYS A 360 -0.60 11.00 -13.78
N ALA A 361 -1.55 11.49 -12.98
CA ALA A 361 -2.38 12.66 -13.27
C ALA A 361 -1.57 13.96 -13.40
N LYS A 362 -0.35 14.03 -12.85
CA LYS A 362 0.53 15.22 -12.91
C LYS A 362 0.78 15.68 -14.36
N CYS A 363 1.05 14.74 -15.26
CA CYS A 363 1.46 15.04 -16.63
C CYS A 363 0.35 14.81 -17.67
N HIS A 364 -0.56 13.87 -17.41
CA HIS A 364 -1.67 13.50 -18.27
C HIS A 364 -2.78 12.89 -17.42
N HIS A 365 -4.01 12.75 -17.91
CA HIS A 365 -5.05 12.05 -17.15
C HIS A 365 -4.65 10.63 -16.75
N HIS A 366 -5.06 10.18 -15.57
CA HIS A 366 -4.66 8.89 -15.05
C HIS A 366 -5.07 7.75 -16.00
N PRO A 367 -4.14 6.84 -16.38
CA PRO A 367 -4.39 5.87 -17.45
C PRO A 367 -5.39 4.78 -17.07
N SER A 368 -5.74 4.65 -15.78
CA SER A 368 -6.60 3.59 -15.25
C SER A 368 -7.62 4.06 -14.22
N GLU A 369 -7.79 5.37 -14.06
CA GLU A 369 -8.68 5.97 -13.07
C GLU A 369 -9.29 7.26 -13.61
N LYS A 370 -10.29 7.77 -12.89
CA LYS A 370 -11.01 9.00 -13.24
C LYS A 370 -10.23 10.30 -12.97
N TRP A 371 -9.02 10.22 -12.41
CA TRP A 371 -8.29 11.40 -11.95
C TRP A 371 -7.69 12.20 -13.09
N THR A 372 -8.06 13.47 -13.14
CA THR A 372 -7.66 14.41 -14.17
C THR A 372 -6.40 15.17 -13.77
N GLN A 373 -5.73 15.75 -14.77
CA GLN A 373 -4.62 16.68 -14.50
C GLN A 373 -5.13 17.88 -13.69
N GLU A 374 -6.34 18.36 -13.96
CA GLU A 374 -6.99 19.40 -13.17
C GLU A 374 -7.10 19.00 -11.69
N ASP A 375 -7.58 17.80 -11.37
CA ASP A 375 -7.69 17.32 -9.97
C ASP A 375 -6.33 17.33 -9.25
N TYR A 376 -5.25 16.97 -9.95
CA TYR A 376 -3.89 17.01 -9.39
C TYR A 376 -3.49 18.42 -8.96
N TYR A 377 -3.69 19.40 -9.85
CA TYR A 377 -3.29 20.79 -9.60
C TYR A 377 -4.28 21.53 -8.69
N GLN A 378 -5.54 21.11 -8.62
CA GLN A 378 -6.49 21.59 -7.62
C GLN A 378 -6.12 21.11 -6.20
N LEU A 379 -5.59 19.89 -6.04
CA LEU A 379 -5.02 19.47 -4.75
C LEU A 379 -3.73 20.26 -4.42
N ALA A 380 -2.89 20.53 -5.42
CA ALA A 380 -1.68 21.35 -5.24
C ALA A 380 -2.01 22.79 -4.79
N ALA A 381 -3.15 23.34 -5.20
CA ALA A 381 -3.57 24.69 -4.83
C ALA A 381 -3.71 24.89 -3.31
N PHE A 382 -3.99 23.85 -2.52
CA PHE A 382 -3.97 23.95 -1.05
C PHE A 382 -2.61 24.40 -0.48
N PHE A 383 -1.51 24.15 -1.20
CA PHE A 383 -0.15 24.48 -0.76
C PHE A 383 0.41 25.74 -1.45
N GLY A 384 -0.33 26.33 -2.39
CA GLY A 384 0.13 27.45 -3.24
C GLY A 384 0.42 28.76 -2.49
N GLN A 385 -0.15 28.94 -1.30
CA GLN A 385 0.00 30.16 -0.49
C GLN A 385 1.13 30.08 0.55
N MET A 386 1.90 28.98 0.56
CA MET A 386 3.06 28.83 1.43
C MET A 386 4.21 29.72 0.99
N LYS A 387 4.83 30.38 1.97
CA LYS A 387 6.04 31.18 1.79
C LYS A 387 7.18 30.59 2.60
N ARG A 388 8.39 30.92 2.15
CA ARG A 388 9.62 30.46 2.79
C ARG A 388 10.71 31.52 2.73
N LYS A 389 11.60 31.52 3.73
CA LYS A 389 12.77 32.40 3.81
C LYS A 389 13.94 31.65 4.45
N GLY A 390 15.10 31.73 3.81
CA GLY A 390 16.34 31.09 4.25
C GLY A 390 17.28 30.87 3.07
N GLN A 391 18.44 30.27 3.32
CA GLN A 391 19.40 29.92 2.26
C GLN A 391 18.91 28.75 1.38
N GLY A 392 17.84 28.07 1.77
CA GLY A 392 17.27 26.94 1.03
C GLY A 392 18.10 25.66 1.16
N ILE A 393 17.93 24.77 0.18
CA ILE A 393 18.72 23.53 0.07
C ILE A 393 20.02 23.86 -0.67
N SER A 394 21.16 23.64 -0.02
CA SER A 394 22.50 23.77 -0.61
C SER A 394 23.23 22.41 -0.61
N ALA A 395 23.92 22.12 -1.70
CA ALA A 395 24.81 20.96 -1.80
C ALA A 395 26.21 21.33 -1.23
N PRO A 396 26.94 20.39 -0.60
CA PRO A 396 26.63 18.97 -0.43
C PRO A 396 25.78 18.64 0.82
N ILE A 397 25.68 19.56 1.79
CA ILE A 397 24.88 19.39 3.02
C ILE A 397 24.17 20.71 3.33
N SER A 398 22.85 20.64 3.53
CA SER A 398 22.05 21.79 3.99
C SER A 398 22.17 21.97 5.50
N GLY A 399 22.87 23.02 5.93
CA GLY A 399 23.10 23.31 7.35
C GLY A 399 22.26 24.45 7.95
N GLU A 400 21.72 25.33 7.11
CA GLU A 400 21.06 26.58 7.56
C GLU A 400 19.56 26.43 7.78
N PRO A 401 18.96 27.12 8.77
CA PRO A 401 17.52 27.09 9.00
C PRO A 401 16.75 27.71 7.82
N GLU A 402 15.52 27.25 7.66
CA GLU A 402 14.54 27.87 6.77
C GLU A 402 13.21 28.03 7.50
N TYR A 403 12.63 29.20 7.34
CA TYR A 403 11.34 29.57 7.93
C TYR A 403 10.25 29.37 6.90
N TRP A 404 9.16 28.72 7.30
CA TRP A 404 7.97 28.47 6.48
C TRP A 404 6.74 29.07 7.15
N TRP A 405 5.86 29.69 6.39
CA TRP A 405 4.61 30.27 6.93
C TRP A 405 3.54 30.41 5.85
N TYR A 406 2.28 30.51 6.28
CA TYR A 406 1.16 30.88 5.42
C TYR A 406 1.26 32.37 5.05
N GLY A 407 1.41 32.68 3.75
CA GLY A 407 1.59 34.05 3.27
C GLY A 407 0.33 34.77 2.79
N GLY A 408 -0.82 34.10 2.75
CA GLY A 408 -2.10 34.65 2.27
C GLY A 408 -2.16 35.04 0.79
N LYS A 409 -1.08 34.82 0.04
CA LYS A 409 -1.00 35.13 -1.40
C LYS A 409 -0.21 34.06 -2.13
N GLY A 410 -0.75 33.59 -3.25
CA GLY A 410 -0.13 32.57 -4.08
C GLY A 410 -1.21 31.79 -4.82
N GLU A 411 -0.84 31.23 -5.96
CA GLU A 411 -1.72 30.49 -6.84
C GLU A 411 -0.96 29.35 -7.48
N VAL A 412 -1.70 28.31 -7.88
CA VAL A 412 -1.20 27.21 -8.70
C VAL A 412 -1.96 27.27 -10.00
N THR A 413 -1.26 27.25 -11.13
CA THR A 413 -1.87 27.23 -12.46
C THR A 413 -1.77 25.84 -13.08
N HIS A 414 -2.75 25.51 -13.91
CA HIS A 414 -2.70 24.29 -14.71
C HIS A 414 -1.65 24.46 -15.84
N PRO A 415 -0.73 23.50 -16.03
CA PRO A 415 0.47 23.68 -16.85
C PRO A 415 0.21 23.79 -18.37
N ILE A 416 -0.98 23.37 -18.83
CA ILE A 416 -1.36 23.38 -20.26
C ILE A 416 -2.35 24.51 -20.58
N THR A 417 -3.23 24.84 -19.64
CA THR A 417 -4.36 25.76 -19.90
C THR A 417 -4.13 27.13 -19.28
N ASP A 418 -3.10 27.28 -18.45
CA ASP A 418 -2.77 28.49 -17.67
C ASP A 418 -3.90 28.98 -16.74
N VAL A 419 -4.94 28.17 -16.54
CA VAL A 419 -6.04 28.49 -15.63
C VAL A 419 -5.54 28.41 -14.20
N VAL A 420 -5.89 29.41 -13.39
CA VAL A 420 -5.64 29.41 -11.94
C VAL A 420 -6.56 28.39 -11.27
N MET A 421 -5.97 27.47 -10.50
CA MET A 421 -6.68 26.38 -9.85
C MET A 421 -7.30 26.81 -8.52
N THR A 422 -8.58 26.51 -8.38
CA THR A 422 -9.29 26.58 -7.10
C THR A 422 -8.96 25.34 -6.27
N PRO A 423 -8.62 25.45 -4.96
CA PRO A 423 -8.36 24.30 -4.13
C PRO A 423 -9.56 23.34 -4.09
N LYS A 424 -9.32 22.05 -4.31
CA LYS A 424 -10.34 21.00 -4.26
C LYS A 424 -9.68 19.67 -3.90
N PRO A 425 -10.15 18.94 -2.87
CA PRO A 425 -9.62 17.62 -2.57
C PRO A 425 -10.17 16.59 -3.58
N PRO A 426 -9.52 15.43 -3.74
CA PRO A 426 -10.05 14.34 -4.57
C PRO A 426 -11.46 13.94 -4.13
N ASP A 427 -12.41 13.87 -5.06
CA ASP A 427 -13.86 13.65 -4.82
C ASP A 427 -14.48 14.57 -3.74
N GLY A 428 -13.84 15.69 -3.43
CA GLY A 428 -14.31 16.67 -2.46
C GLY A 428 -14.99 17.88 -3.11
N PRO A 429 -15.60 18.75 -2.29
CA PRO A 429 -16.12 20.02 -2.77
C PRO A 429 -14.98 20.98 -3.15
N GLU A 430 -15.26 21.91 -4.05
CA GLU A 430 -14.37 23.06 -4.25
C GLU A 430 -14.32 23.92 -2.99
N MET A 431 -13.12 24.38 -2.66
CA MET A 431 -12.82 25.18 -1.47
C MET A 431 -12.08 26.45 -1.91
N PRO A 432 -12.81 27.48 -2.38
CA PRO A 432 -12.21 28.75 -2.79
C PRO A 432 -11.39 29.39 -1.67
N TYR A 433 -10.34 30.12 -2.03
CA TYR A 433 -9.55 30.86 -1.06
C TYR A 433 -10.41 31.86 -0.30
N VAL A 434 -10.28 31.85 1.02
CA VAL A 434 -10.89 32.83 1.92
C VAL A 434 -9.78 33.69 2.52
N GLU A 435 -9.94 35.00 2.46
CA GLU A 435 -8.93 35.94 2.96
C GLU A 435 -8.63 35.68 4.45
N GLY A 436 -7.33 35.56 4.76
CA GLY A 436 -6.86 35.31 6.13
C GLY A 436 -7.04 33.86 6.63
N GLN A 437 -7.55 32.94 5.81
CA GLN A 437 -7.69 31.53 6.16
C GLN A 437 -6.69 30.68 5.39
N ASP A 438 -5.94 29.85 6.10
CA ASP A 438 -5.04 28.88 5.50
C ASP A 438 -5.84 27.72 4.87
N PRO A 439 -5.81 27.56 3.53
CA PRO A 439 -6.54 26.48 2.86
C PRO A 439 -6.10 25.09 3.32
N ARG A 440 -4.86 24.92 3.82
CA ARG A 440 -4.39 23.63 4.36
C ARG A 440 -5.19 23.19 5.58
N VAL A 441 -5.69 24.14 6.38
CA VAL A 441 -6.57 23.82 7.53
C VAL A 441 -7.87 23.20 7.03
N ALA A 442 -8.51 23.81 6.02
CA ALA A 442 -9.73 23.27 5.42
C ALA A 442 -9.51 21.87 4.82
N LEU A 443 -8.36 21.61 4.18
CA LEU A 443 -7.99 20.28 3.71
C LEU A 443 -7.92 19.28 4.88
N THR A 444 -7.21 19.62 5.97
CA THR A 444 -7.08 18.71 7.12
C THR A 444 -8.40 18.48 7.85
N ASP A 445 -9.28 19.48 7.90
CA ASP A 445 -10.61 19.34 8.50
C ASP A 445 -11.51 18.44 7.63
N TRP A 446 -11.41 18.56 6.29
CA TRP A 446 -12.06 17.63 5.37
C TRP A 446 -11.52 16.20 5.49
N MET A 447 -10.21 16.02 5.68
CA MET A 447 -9.59 14.71 5.92
C MET A 447 -10.14 14.07 7.20
N ALA A 448 -10.28 14.86 8.27
CA ALA A 448 -10.78 14.41 9.57
C ALA A 448 -12.31 14.29 9.66
N ALA A 449 -13.05 14.64 8.61
CA ALA A 449 -14.50 14.51 8.58
C ALA A 449 -14.92 13.05 8.50
N SER A 450 -15.98 12.68 9.23
CA SER A 450 -16.53 11.30 9.20
C SER A 450 -17.12 10.90 7.84
N SER A 451 -17.46 11.88 7.00
CA SER A 451 -17.90 11.68 5.62
C SER A 451 -16.74 11.50 4.64
N ASN A 452 -15.48 11.63 5.06
CA ASN A 452 -14.32 11.48 4.19
C ASN A 452 -14.18 10.03 3.71
N PRO A 453 -14.15 9.77 2.38
CA PRO A 453 -14.12 8.40 1.88
C PRO A 453 -12.73 7.76 1.86
N PHE A 454 -11.66 8.50 2.18
CA PHE A 454 -10.27 8.09 1.95
C PHE A 454 -9.43 8.01 3.22
N PHE A 455 -9.39 9.08 4.01
CA PHE A 455 -8.39 9.28 5.06
C PHE A 455 -8.36 8.17 6.11
N ALA A 456 -9.53 7.81 6.66
CA ALA A 456 -9.64 6.70 7.61
C ALA A 456 -9.31 5.36 6.96
N LYS A 457 -9.81 5.09 5.74
CA LYS A 457 -9.57 3.84 5.01
C LYS A 457 -8.08 3.62 4.71
N ALA A 458 -7.38 4.67 4.29
CA ALA A 458 -5.96 4.59 3.95
C ALA A 458 -5.13 4.11 5.14
N ILE A 459 -5.35 4.68 6.33
CA ILE A 459 -4.58 4.28 7.50
C ILE A 459 -5.00 2.93 8.07
N VAL A 460 -6.30 2.62 8.18
CA VAL A 460 -6.72 1.31 8.69
C VAL A 460 -6.23 0.18 7.80
N ASN A 461 -6.23 0.39 6.48
CA ASN A 461 -5.70 -0.58 5.52
C ASN A 461 -4.19 -0.77 5.65
N ARG A 462 -3.44 0.31 5.91
CA ARG A 462 -1.98 0.24 6.13
C ARG A 462 -1.64 -0.51 7.42
N ILE A 463 -2.31 -0.21 8.54
CA ILE A 463 -2.12 -0.92 9.81
C ILE A 463 -2.52 -2.40 9.67
N TRP A 464 -3.64 -2.66 9.00
CA TRP A 464 -4.08 -4.02 8.68
C TRP A 464 -3.02 -4.79 7.89
N SER A 465 -2.49 -4.20 6.82
CA SER A 465 -1.44 -4.82 6.00
C SER A 465 -0.18 -5.13 6.81
N ASP A 466 0.20 -4.24 7.72
CA ASP A 466 1.36 -4.47 8.57
C ASP A 466 1.20 -5.67 9.49
N PHE A 467 -0.01 -5.95 9.99
CA PHE A 467 -0.32 -7.08 10.88
C PHE A 467 -0.69 -8.38 10.18
N LEU A 468 -1.38 -8.31 9.04
CA LEU A 468 -1.88 -9.51 8.34
C LEU A 468 -1.03 -9.84 7.10
N GLY A 469 -0.07 -8.97 6.77
CA GLY A 469 0.90 -9.17 5.68
C GLY A 469 0.42 -8.70 4.32
N ARG A 470 -0.87 -8.37 4.21
CA ARG A 470 -1.50 -7.85 2.99
C ARG A 470 -2.67 -6.93 3.34
N GLY A 471 -2.74 -5.77 2.69
CA GLY A 471 -3.86 -4.85 2.83
C GLY A 471 -5.17 -5.44 2.28
N ILE A 472 -6.29 -4.95 2.79
CA ILE A 472 -7.63 -5.21 2.23
C ILE A 472 -7.68 -4.64 0.82
N VAL A 473 -7.09 -3.46 0.62
CA VAL A 473 -6.63 -2.95 -0.67
C VAL A 473 -5.11 -3.13 -0.73
N ASP A 474 -4.61 -3.69 -1.82
CA ASP A 474 -3.20 -4.00 -2.00
C ASP A 474 -2.79 -3.66 -3.44
N PRO A 475 -1.76 -2.83 -3.66
CA PRO A 475 -0.93 -2.13 -2.67
C PRO A 475 -1.71 -1.22 -1.69
N VAL A 476 -1.12 -0.95 -0.51
CA VAL A 476 -1.82 -0.31 0.62
C VAL A 476 -2.28 1.13 0.38
N ASP A 477 -1.76 1.76 -0.65
CA ASP A 477 -1.91 3.15 -1.06
C ASP A 477 -2.45 3.27 -2.49
N ASP A 478 -3.12 2.23 -3.01
CA ASP A 478 -3.63 2.14 -4.38
C ASP A 478 -5.16 1.94 -4.40
N PHE A 479 -5.89 2.86 -3.78
CA PHE A 479 -7.35 2.88 -3.72
C PHE A 479 -7.92 3.40 -5.03
N ARG A 480 -8.46 2.48 -5.83
CA ARG A 480 -9.09 2.81 -7.10
C ARG A 480 -10.25 1.89 -7.39
N VAL A 481 -11.20 2.36 -8.20
CA VAL A 481 -12.37 1.56 -8.62
C VAL A 481 -11.92 0.25 -9.27
N SER A 482 -10.84 0.30 -10.05
CA SER A 482 -10.27 -0.87 -10.71
C SER A 482 -9.52 -1.81 -9.76
N ASN A 483 -9.16 -1.42 -8.53
CA ASN A 483 -8.49 -2.24 -7.51
C ASN A 483 -9.38 -2.32 -6.26
N PRO A 484 -10.52 -3.01 -6.35
CA PRO A 484 -11.48 -3.02 -5.26
C PRO A 484 -10.92 -3.73 -4.02
N PRO A 485 -11.38 -3.37 -2.82
CA PRO A 485 -11.02 -4.08 -1.59
C PRO A 485 -11.43 -5.56 -1.65
N THR A 486 -10.59 -6.45 -1.11
CA THR A 486 -10.94 -7.88 -0.98
C THR A 486 -12.14 -8.10 -0.06
N ASN A 487 -12.31 -7.23 0.94
CA ASN A 487 -13.47 -7.20 1.82
C ASN A 487 -13.88 -5.75 2.12
N GLU A 488 -14.78 -5.21 1.30
CA GLU A 488 -15.23 -3.82 1.39
C GLU A 488 -15.98 -3.51 2.69
N ALA A 489 -16.87 -4.41 3.13
CA ALA A 489 -17.60 -4.24 4.39
C ALA A 489 -16.65 -4.17 5.60
N LEU A 490 -15.60 -4.99 5.62
CA LEU A 490 -14.57 -4.95 6.65
C LEU A 490 -13.82 -3.62 6.67
N LEU A 491 -13.41 -3.13 5.50
CA LEU A 491 -12.69 -1.86 5.39
C LEU A 491 -13.55 -0.67 5.83
N GLU A 492 -14.82 -0.64 5.43
CA GLU A 492 -15.77 0.39 5.84
C GLU A 492 -16.03 0.36 7.35
N TRP A 493 -16.20 -0.83 7.92
CA TRP A 493 -16.38 -0.97 9.36
C TRP A 493 -15.16 -0.51 10.15
N LEU A 494 -13.95 -0.93 9.75
CA LEU A 494 -12.71 -0.50 10.41
C LEU A 494 -12.53 1.02 10.34
N ALA A 495 -12.79 1.63 9.19
CA ALA A 495 -12.69 3.08 9.00
C ALA A 495 -13.72 3.84 9.87
N SER A 496 -14.94 3.31 9.95
CA SER A 496 -16.02 3.88 10.78
C SER A 496 -15.70 3.76 12.28
N ASP A 497 -15.25 2.58 12.72
CA ASP A 497 -14.85 2.33 14.12
C ASP A 497 -13.68 3.24 14.53
N PHE A 498 -12.66 3.36 13.67
CA PHE A 498 -11.51 4.22 13.92
C PHE A 498 -11.90 5.70 14.03
N THR A 499 -12.81 6.17 13.16
CA THR A 499 -13.33 7.54 13.20
C THR A 499 -14.16 7.78 14.48
N ALA A 500 -15.03 6.83 14.84
CA ALA A 500 -15.87 6.91 16.04
C ALA A 500 -15.06 6.94 17.34
N HIS A 501 -13.87 6.34 17.35
CA HIS A 501 -12.94 6.36 18.48
C HIS A 501 -11.88 7.48 18.37
N GLY A 502 -12.18 8.56 17.64
CA GLY A 502 -11.36 9.76 17.62
C GLY A 502 -10.00 9.59 16.91
N TYR A 503 -9.90 8.64 15.98
CA TYR A 503 -8.65 8.31 15.27
C TYR A 503 -7.53 7.80 16.21
N ASP A 504 -7.88 7.04 17.25
CA ASP A 504 -6.92 6.40 18.17
C ASP A 504 -6.27 5.15 17.53
N LEU A 505 -4.96 5.23 17.28
CA LEU A 505 -4.20 4.15 16.66
C LEU A 505 -4.04 2.93 17.58
N LYS A 506 -3.92 3.11 18.89
CA LYS A 506 -3.83 1.99 19.84
C LYS A 506 -5.16 1.25 19.91
N HIS A 507 -6.29 1.96 19.87
CA HIS A 507 -7.62 1.34 19.75
C HIS A 507 -7.72 0.45 18.50
N LEU A 508 -7.38 1.00 17.33
CA LEU A 508 -7.38 0.24 16.07
C LEU A 508 -6.49 -1.02 16.16
N MET A 509 -5.27 -0.86 16.66
CA MET A 509 -4.32 -1.97 16.78
C MET A 509 -4.83 -3.05 17.76
N ARG A 510 -5.38 -2.62 18.90
CA ARG A 510 -5.99 -3.51 19.89
C ARG A 510 -7.14 -4.31 19.27
N THR A 511 -8.02 -3.64 18.52
CA THR A 511 -9.18 -4.25 17.85
C THR A 511 -8.74 -5.31 16.84
N ILE A 512 -7.71 -5.04 16.03
CA ILE A 512 -7.18 -6.02 15.09
C ILE A 512 -6.53 -7.20 15.81
N VAL A 513 -5.60 -6.95 16.74
CA VAL A 513 -4.84 -8.03 17.42
C VAL A 513 -5.74 -8.92 18.28
N SER A 514 -6.84 -8.37 18.80
CA SER A 514 -7.83 -9.11 19.60
C SER A 514 -8.78 -9.97 18.76
N SER A 515 -8.84 -9.79 17.44
CA SER A 515 -9.68 -10.58 16.54
C SER A 515 -9.22 -12.05 16.46
N ARG A 516 -10.14 -12.96 16.17
CA ARG A 516 -9.77 -14.34 15.81
C ARG A 516 -9.00 -14.41 14.51
N THR A 517 -9.31 -13.53 13.56
CA THR A 517 -8.63 -13.41 12.26
C THR A 517 -7.12 -13.18 12.42
N TYR A 518 -6.71 -12.26 13.30
CA TYR A 518 -5.29 -12.05 13.60
C TYR A 518 -4.65 -13.24 14.32
N GLN A 519 -5.43 -13.97 15.12
CA GLN A 519 -4.97 -15.10 15.93
C GLN A 519 -5.01 -16.45 15.18
N LEU A 520 -5.19 -16.47 13.86
CA LEU A 520 -5.13 -17.71 13.09
C LEU A 520 -3.68 -18.20 12.96
N SER A 521 -3.49 -19.51 13.00
CA SER A 521 -2.20 -20.15 12.73
C SER A 521 -1.79 -19.98 11.27
N THR A 522 -0.49 -19.99 11.00
CA THR A 522 0.05 -20.03 9.64
C THR A 522 -0.10 -21.37 8.95
N GLN A 523 -0.40 -22.43 9.71
CA GLN A 523 -0.62 -23.76 9.16
C GLN A 523 -1.95 -23.80 8.40
N PRO A 524 -1.94 -24.08 7.08
CA PRO A 524 -3.18 -24.19 6.33
C PRO A 524 -3.97 -25.45 6.69
N ASN A 525 -5.27 -25.39 6.46
CA ASN A 525 -6.16 -26.55 6.35
C ASN A 525 -6.43 -26.88 4.87
N GLU A 526 -7.22 -27.92 4.60
CA GLU A 526 -7.52 -28.38 3.24
C GLU A 526 -8.17 -27.32 2.33
N THR A 527 -8.87 -26.34 2.91
CA THR A 527 -9.64 -25.34 2.15
C THR A 527 -8.85 -24.09 1.81
N ASN A 528 -7.78 -23.79 2.54
CA ASN A 528 -7.08 -22.50 2.46
C ASN A 528 -5.59 -22.60 2.07
N VAL A 529 -5.12 -23.76 1.62
CA VAL A 529 -3.71 -23.96 1.19
C VAL A 529 -3.25 -22.91 0.18
N THR A 530 -4.14 -22.55 -0.76
CA THR A 530 -3.87 -21.58 -1.84
C THR A 530 -4.33 -20.16 -1.50
N ASP A 531 -5.03 -19.94 -0.39
CA ASP A 531 -5.49 -18.61 -0.02
C ASP A 531 -4.32 -17.77 0.51
N THR A 532 -4.23 -16.57 -0.07
CA THR A 532 -3.25 -15.54 0.27
C THR A 532 -3.88 -14.15 0.35
N LYS A 533 -5.19 -14.02 0.09
CA LYS A 533 -5.88 -12.73 -0.05
C LYS A 533 -7.03 -12.54 0.94
N ASN A 534 -7.62 -13.62 1.44
CA ASN A 534 -8.89 -13.59 2.18
C ASN A 534 -8.74 -13.82 3.70
N TYR A 535 -7.52 -13.78 4.23
CA TYR A 535 -7.25 -13.84 5.68
C TYR A 535 -7.80 -15.11 6.35
N SER A 536 -7.85 -16.23 5.63
CA SER A 536 -8.29 -17.51 6.20
C SER A 536 -7.20 -18.22 7.02
N ARG A 537 -6.00 -17.66 7.10
CA ARG A 537 -4.87 -18.12 7.94
C ARG A 537 -3.90 -16.96 8.20
N GLY A 538 -2.99 -17.13 9.16
CA GLY A 538 -1.85 -16.24 9.33
C GLY A 538 -0.88 -16.33 8.15
N LEU A 539 -0.27 -15.21 7.76
CA LEU A 539 0.79 -15.18 6.75
C LEU A 539 2.14 -14.99 7.43
N LYS A 540 3.14 -15.76 6.97
CA LYS A 540 4.54 -15.60 7.40
C LYS A 540 5.09 -14.31 6.81
N ARG A 541 5.56 -13.41 7.68
CA ARG A 541 6.08 -12.09 7.32
C ARG A 541 7.52 -11.98 7.75
N ARG A 542 8.41 -11.60 6.83
CA ARG A 542 9.81 -11.36 7.17
C ARG A 542 9.92 -10.19 8.14
N LEU A 543 10.76 -10.31 9.16
CA LEU A 543 11.05 -9.20 10.06
C LEU A 543 11.75 -8.06 9.32
N ALA A 544 11.39 -6.83 9.67
CA ALA A 544 12.11 -5.64 9.24
C ALA A 544 13.58 -5.70 9.70
N ALA A 545 14.48 -5.10 8.93
CA ALA A 545 15.93 -5.17 9.19
C ALA A 545 16.30 -4.76 10.62
N GLU A 546 15.71 -3.67 11.11
CA GLU A 546 15.92 -3.12 12.45
C GLU A 546 15.39 -4.08 13.52
N VAL A 547 14.17 -4.59 13.33
CA VAL A 547 13.54 -5.54 14.26
C VAL A 547 14.32 -6.86 14.32
N LEU A 548 14.83 -7.35 13.19
CA LEU A 548 15.64 -8.56 13.15
C LEU A 548 17.01 -8.36 13.81
N LEU A 549 17.66 -7.22 13.58
CA LEU A 549 18.93 -6.89 14.23
C LEU A 549 18.78 -6.76 15.75
N ASP A 550 17.69 -6.11 16.19
CA ASP A 550 17.33 -6.02 17.60
C ASP A 550 16.99 -7.39 18.18
N ALA A 551 16.30 -8.26 17.45
CA ALA A 551 16.03 -9.63 17.86
C ALA A 551 17.33 -10.44 18.06
N VAL A 552 18.28 -10.35 17.13
CA VAL A 552 19.63 -10.96 17.29
C VAL A 552 20.33 -10.39 18.53
N SER A 553 20.25 -9.08 18.74
CA SER A 553 20.86 -8.41 19.87
C SER A 553 20.20 -8.78 21.21
N ASP A 554 18.89 -9.05 21.21
CA ASP A 554 18.15 -9.51 22.38
C ASP A 554 18.51 -10.95 22.76
N VAL A 555 18.69 -11.84 21.77
CA VAL A 555 19.14 -13.23 22.01
C VAL A 555 20.58 -13.28 22.50
N THR A 556 21.48 -12.51 21.88
CA THR A 556 22.91 -12.50 22.22
C THR A 556 23.22 -11.63 23.44
N GLY A 557 22.33 -10.70 23.81
CA GLY A 557 22.54 -9.72 24.87
C GLY A 557 23.49 -8.59 24.51
N LEU A 558 23.90 -8.47 23.24
CA LEU A 558 24.90 -7.50 22.76
C LEU A 558 24.35 -6.69 21.59
N ARG A 559 24.44 -5.37 21.71
CA ARG A 559 23.93 -4.42 20.71
C ARG A 559 25.07 -3.82 19.90
N ASP A 560 24.74 -3.49 18.66
CA ASP A 560 25.62 -2.69 17.81
C ASP A 560 25.60 -1.23 18.24
N SER A 561 26.65 -0.49 17.87
CA SER A 561 26.69 0.96 18.01
C SER A 561 26.24 1.61 16.72
N PHE A 562 25.48 2.69 16.84
CA PHE A 562 25.02 3.48 15.70
C PHE A 562 25.51 4.91 15.86
N SER A 563 26.04 5.48 14.77
CA SER A 563 26.52 6.86 14.79
C SER A 563 25.40 7.83 15.15
N GLY A 564 25.68 8.78 16.05
CA GLY A 564 24.70 9.78 16.50
C GLY A 564 23.61 9.22 17.42
N LEU A 565 23.80 8.03 18.00
CA LEU A 565 22.94 7.45 19.03
C LEU A 565 23.74 7.06 20.28
N PRO A 566 23.12 7.10 21.48
CA PRO A 566 23.76 6.62 22.71
C PRO A 566 24.20 5.15 22.61
N PRO A 567 25.23 4.72 23.37
CA PRO A 567 25.59 3.31 23.48
C PRO A 567 24.39 2.44 23.88
N ASN A 568 24.32 1.22 23.36
CA ASN A 568 23.22 0.27 23.59
C ASN A 568 21.84 0.71 23.05
N SER A 569 21.78 1.69 22.15
CA SER A 569 20.55 2.00 21.43
C SER A 569 20.10 0.82 20.57
N ARG A 570 18.79 0.70 20.39
CA ARG A 570 18.17 -0.27 19.48
C ARG A 570 18.24 0.20 18.04
N ALA A 571 18.24 -0.73 17.09
CA ALA A 571 18.15 -0.42 15.67
C ALA A 571 16.83 0.29 15.33
N VAL A 572 15.71 -0.03 16.00
CA VAL A 572 14.44 0.71 15.87
C VAL A 572 14.49 2.15 16.43
N GLN A 573 15.60 2.57 17.02
CA GLN A 573 15.82 3.95 17.47
C GLN A 573 16.62 4.78 16.46
N THR A 574 16.98 4.18 15.32
CA THR A 574 17.65 4.90 14.23
C THR A 574 16.74 5.97 13.63
N TRP A 575 17.28 7.19 13.55
CA TRP A 575 16.55 8.38 13.11
C TRP A 575 16.89 8.78 11.66
N ASN A 576 17.77 8.04 10.97
CA ASN A 576 18.08 8.25 9.56
C ASN A 576 18.55 6.97 8.85
N HIS A 577 18.52 7.00 7.52
CA HIS A 577 18.84 5.86 6.65
C HIS A 577 20.31 5.81 6.19
N LYS A 578 21.17 6.73 6.63
CA LYS A 578 22.58 6.86 6.20
C LYS A 578 23.59 6.37 7.26
N LEU A 579 23.15 5.51 8.18
CA LEU A 579 24.01 4.95 9.21
C LEU A 579 24.82 3.78 8.65
N ASP A 580 26.09 3.62 9.01
CA ASP A 580 26.89 2.48 8.58
C ASP A 580 26.39 1.19 9.25
N SER A 581 25.87 0.24 8.46
CA SER A 581 25.45 -1.09 8.95
C SER A 581 25.24 -2.08 7.81
N ASP A 582 26.22 -2.98 7.61
CA ASP A 582 26.13 -4.05 6.61
C ASP A 582 24.90 -4.94 6.81
N PHE A 583 24.47 -5.12 8.06
CA PHE A 583 23.27 -5.90 8.38
C PHE A 583 22.01 -5.20 7.89
N LEU A 584 21.82 -3.91 8.23
CA LEU A 584 20.61 -3.20 7.82
C LEU A 584 20.52 -3.09 6.29
N ASP A 585 21.67 -2.91 5.62
CA ASP A 585 21.76 -2.91 4.15
C ASP A 585 21.39 -4.27 3.55
N ALA A 586 21.98 -5.37 4.04
CA ALA A 586 21.69 -6.72 3.54
C ALA A 586 20.22 -7.12 3.73
N PHE A 587 19.56 -6.62 4.78
CA PHE A 587 18.18 -6.94 5.13
C PHE A 587 17.14 -5.95 4.57
N GLY A 588 17.56 -5.08 3.65
CA GLY A 588 16.66 -4.26 2.83
C GLY A 588 16.04 -3.08 3.57
N ARG A 589 16.83 -2.38 4.41
CA ARG A 589 16.39 -1.08 4.94
C ARG A 589 16.05 -0.11 3.79
N PRO A 590 15.14 0.86 4.00
CA PRO A 590 14.79 1.83 2.96
C PRO A 590 15.98 2.60 2.39
N ASN A 591 15.98 2.81 1.07
CA ASN A 591 16.99 3.61 0.38
C ASN A 591 16.68 5.11 0.50
N ALA A 592 17.57 5.85 1.17
CA ALA A 592 17.44 7.30 1.40
C ALA A 592 17.41 8.17 0.14
N SER A 593 17.75 7.61 -1.02
CA SER A 593 17.87 8.33 -2.30
C SER A 593 16.73 8.03 -3.29
N GLN A 594 15.79 7.15 -2.94
CA GLN A 594 14.60 6.88 -3.76
C GLN A 594 13.46 7.83 -3.40
N GLU A 595 12.75 8.35 -4.41
CA GLU A 595 11.51 9.09 -4.19
C GLU A 595 10.40 8.12 -3.76
N CYS A 596 9.79 8.40 -2.60
CA CYS A 596 9.05 7.44 -1.77
C CYS A 596 9.90 6.25 -1.31
N PRO A 597 10.69 6.39 -0.22
CA PRO A 597 11.40 5.26 0.41
C PRO A 597 10.46 4.22 1.06
N CYS A 598 9.19 4.19 0.66
CA CYS A 598 8.09 3.46 1.27
C CYS A 598 8.13 1.95 1.04
N GLU A 599 8.85 1.47 0.01
CA GLU A 599 8.91 0.04 -0.29
C GLU A 599 10.11 -0.62 0.41
N ARG A 600 9.83 -1.24 1.56
CA ARG A 600 10.77 -2.19 2.18
C ARG A 600 10.78 -3.46 1.34
N GLU A 601 11.95 -3.91 0.86
CA GLU A 601 12.06 -5.17 0.14
C GLU A 601 11.81 -6.33 1.11
N ARG A 602 10.60 -6.86 1.16
CA ARG A 602 10.25 -7.95 2.10
C ARG A 602 10.58 -9.34 1.56
N LYS A 603 11.01 -9.46 0.29
CA LYS A 603 11.36 -10.75 -0.33
C LYS A 603 12.65 -11.31 0.27
N PRO A 604 12.71 -12.63 0.53
CA PRO A 604 13.94 -13.27 0.98
C PRO A 604 14.97 -13.27 -0.14
N SER A 605 16.25 -13.11 0.20
CA SER A 605 17.36 -13.21 -0.75
C SER A 605 18.44 -14.19 -0.28
N VAL A 606 19.20 -14.74 -1.23
CA VAL A 606 20.36 -15.60 -0.91
C VAL A 606 21.41 -14.82 -0.12
N VAL A 607 21.58 -13.53 -0.42
CA VAL A 607 22.50 -12.64 0.30
C VAL A 607 22.15 -12.56 1.79
N GLN A 608 20.87 -12.45 2.14
CA GLN A 608 20.42 -12.40 3.54
C GLN A 608 20.74 -13.70 4.30
N ALA A 609 20.44 -14.85 3.68
CA ALA A 609 20.75 -16.15 4.28
C ALA A 609 22.26 -16.34 4.48
N LEU A 610 23.07 -16.02 3.46
CA LEU A 610 24.53 -16.10 3.54
C LEU A 610 25.11 -15.11 4.57
N HIS A 611 24.51 -13.93 4.72
CA HIS A 611 24.93 -12.95 5.72
C HIS A 611 24.76 -13.51 7.13
N LEU A 612 23.60 -14.09 7.49
CA LEU A 612 23.41 -14.67 8.84
C LEU A 612 24.35 -15.85 9.10
N MET A 613 24.59 -16.70 8.09
CA MET A 613 25.43 -17.88 8.27
C MET A 613 26.91 -17.52 8.46
N ASN A 614 27.40 -16.49 7.76
CA ASN A 614 28.83 -16.18 7.66
C ASN A 614 29.24 -14.86 8.32
N SER A 615 28.31 -14.14 8.97
CA SER A 615 28.63 -12.84 9.59
C SER A 615 29.58 -13.01 10.77
N ASN A 616 30.79 -12.44 10.63
CA ASN A 616 31.75 -12.31 11.73
C ASN A 616 31.16 -11.55 12.93
N SER A 617 30.26 -10.59 12.68
CA SER A 617 29.58 -9.85 13.75
C SER A 617 28.72 -10.77 14.60
N LEU A 618 27.90 -11.64 13.97
CA LEU A 618 27.08 -12.61 14.69
C LEU A 618 27.94 -13.60 15.49
N GLN A 619 28.99 -14.15 14.88
CA GLN A 619 29.90 -15.08 15.55
C GLN A 619 30.59 -14.42 16.77
N THR A 620 31.03 -13.18 16.62
CA THR A 620 31.64 -12.41 17.71
C THR A 620 30.65 -12.17 18.85
N LYS A 621 29.38 -11.86 18.55
CA LYS A 621 28.34 -11.69 19.57
C LYS A 621 28.05 -12.99 20.32
N LEU A 622 27.99 -14.12 19.63
CA LEU A 622 27.74 -15.42 20.25
C LEU A 622 28.89 -15.88 21.15
N ALA A 623 30.14 -15.67 20.71
CA ALA A 623 31.35 -16.07 21.43
C ALA A 623 31.78 -15.10 22.54
N SER A 624 31.11 -13.95 22.69
CA SER A 624 31.51 -12.92 23.64
C SER A 624 31.25 -13.32 25.09
N LYS A 625 32.27 -13.16 25.95
CA LYS A 625 32.22 -13.46 27.38
C LYS A 625 31.18 -12.65 28.18
N GLU A 626 30.77 -11.50 27.62
CA GLU A 626 29.79 -10.57 28.21
C GLU A 626 28.36 -10.84 27.71
N GLY A 627 28.21 -11.67 26.67
CA GLY A 627 26.94 -12.01 26.04
C GLY A 627 26.04 -12.90 26.91
N GLN A 628 24.76 -12.92 26.56
CA GLN A 628 23.73 -13.70 27.23
C GLN A 628 24.01 -15.21 27.14
N ILE A 629 24.55 -15.67 26.02
CA ILE A 629 24.90 -17.08 25.82
C ILE A 629 25.98 -17.52 26.83
N SER A 630 27.08 -16.78 26.97
CA SER A 630 28.10 -17.10 27.98
C SER A 630 27.57 -17.00 29.41
N LYS A 631 26.59 -16.14 29.70
CA LYS A 631 25.92 -16.11 31.01
C LYS A 631 25.11 -17.38 31.27
N LEU A 632 24.36 -17.85 30.28
CA LEU A 632 23.61 -19.11 30.37
C LEU A 632 24.54 -20.32 30.53
N VAL A 633 25.66 -20.37 29.81
CA VAL A 633 26.65 -21.45 29.92
C VAL A 633 27.25 -21.53 31.32
N LYS A 634 27.55 -20.38 31.94
CA LYS A 634 28.09 -20.26 33.31
C LYS A 634 27.06 -20.57 34.41
N SER A 635 25.78 -20.72 34.06
CA SER A 635 24.75 -21.11 35.03
C SER A 635 24.84 -22.61 35.38
N ASP A 636 24.38 -22.96 36.57
CA ASP A 636 24.31 -24.35 37.07
C ASP A 636 23.14 -25.15 36.47
N LEU A 637 22.49 -24.65 35.40
CA LEU A 637 21.36 -25.33 34.77
C LEU A 637 21.80 -26.64 34.11
N PRO A 638 21.12 -27.77 34.35
CA PRO A 638 21.32 -28.98 33.56
C PRO A 638 21.09 -28.72 32.06
N GLU A 639 21.76 -29.45 31.19
CA GLU A 639 21.70 -29.24 29.72
C GLU A 639 20.27 -29.14 29.17
N PRO A 640 19.30 -29.99 29.55
CA PRO A 640 17.93 -29.84 29.05
C PRO A 640 17.26 -28.52 29.46
N LYS A 641 17.54 -28.03 30.68
CA LYS A 641 17.01 -26.73 31.14
C LYS A 641 17.72 -25.57 30.46
N LEU A 642 19.02 -25.68 30.22
CA LEU A 642 19.77 -24.69 29.45
C LEU A 642 19.23 -24.58 28.02
N VAL A 643 18.96 -25.71 27.35
CA VAL A 643 18.33 -25.73 26.02
C VAL A 643 16.98 -25.01 26.06
N ASN A 644 16.14 -25.27 27.08
CA ASN A 644 14.86 -24.57 27.22
C ASN A 644 15.03 -23.05 27.33
N GLU A 645 16.01 -22.55 28.08
CA GLU A 645 16.26 -21.10 28.18
C GLU A 645 16.71 -20.51 26.83
N VAL A 646 17.53 -21.22 26.06
CA VAL A 646 17.96 -20.77 24.72
C VAL A 646 16.77 -20.71 23.75
N TYR A 647 15.89 -21.71 23.78
CA TYR A 647 14.65 -21.71 22.98
C TYR A 647 13.69 -20.59 23.40
N LEU A 648 13.53 -20.35 24.71
CA LEU A 648 12.68 -19.27 25.21
C LEU A 648 13.24 -17.88 24.86
N ALA A 649 14.56 -17.71 24.86
CA ALA A 649 15.20 -16.47 24.44
C ALA A 649 15.05 -16.23 22.93
N THR A 650 15.07 -17.30 22.12
CA THR A 650 15.13 -17.19 20.64
C THR A 650 13.74 -17.22 19.99
N TYR A 651 12.90 -18.20 20.36
CA TYR A 651 11.58 -18.44 19.78
C TYR A 651 10.42 -18.13 20.74
N ASN A 652 10.70 -17.82 22.01
CA ASN A 652 9.67 -17.55 23.02
C ASN A 652 8.73 -18.73 23.32
N ARG A 653 9.20 -19.95 23.03
CA ARG A 653 8.53 -21.21 23.34
C ARG A 653 9.52 -22.23 23.87
N LEU A 654 9.01 -23.32 24.45
CA LEU A 654 9.81 -24.49 24.78
C LEU A 654 10.06 -25.33 23.52
N PRO A 655 11.19 -26.05 23.44
CA PRO A 655 11.41 -27.02 22.38
C PRO A 655 10.38 -28.15 22.49
N SER A 656 9.89 -28.62 21.36
CA SER A 656 9.17 -29.90 21.30
C SER A 656 10.11 -31.05 21.69
N ALA A 657 9.55 -32.21 22.04
CA ALA A 657 10.36 -33.36 22.42
C ALA A 657 11.40 -33.77 21.33
N PRO A 658 11.07 -33.81 20.02
CA PRO A 658 12.06 -34.08 18.97
C PRO A 658 13.14 -32.99 18.85
N GLU A 659 12.77 -31.73 19.00
CA GLU A 659 13.71 -30.59 18.96
C GLU A 659 14.67 -30.64 20.15
N LEU A 660 14.19 -30.94 21.36
CA LEU A 660 15.02 -31.08 22.55
C LEU A 660 16.04 -32.22 22.37
N GLN A 661 15.60 -33.37 21.87
CA GLN A 661 16.52 -34.49 21.59
C GLN A 661 17.56 -34.13 20.53
N THR A 662 17.18 -33.33 19.52
CA THR A 662 18.12 -32.85 18.50
C THR A 662 19.11 -31.85 19.09
N ALA A 663 18.65 -30.92 19.92
CA ALA A 663 19.50 -29.93 20.58
C ALA A 663 20.51 -30.57 21.54
N LEU A 664 20.13 -31.63 22.28
CA LEU A 664 21.04 -32.33 23.18
C LEU A 664 22.19 -33.06 22.44
N LYS A 665 22.03 -33.38 21.15
CA LYS A 665 23.11 -33.98 20.34
C LYS A 665 24.30 -33.05 20.15
N PHE A 666 24.10 -31.73 20.15
CA PHE A 666 25.20 -30.76 20.07
C PHE A 666 26.17 -30.93 21.24
N PHE A 667 25.65 -31.12 22.46
CA PHE A 667 26.45 -31.32 23.68
C PHE A 667 27.17 -32.68 23.70
N SER A 668 26.67 -33.68 22.98
CA SER A 668 27.28 -35.00 22.88
C SER A 668 28.27 -35.16 21.71
N THR A 669 28.52 -34.08 20.95
CA THR A 669 29.41 -34.12 19.78
C THR A 669 30.87 -34.25 20.24
N PRO A 670 31.70 -35.14 19.64
CA PRO A 670 33.10 -35.29 20.02
C PRO A 670 33.87 -33.96 19.96
N GLY A 671 34.48 -33.56 21.08
CA GLY A 671 35.22 -32.29 21.20
C GLY A 671 34.37 -31.06 21.49
N ALA A 672 33.04 -31.18 21.56
CA ALA A 672 32.18 -30.07 21.96
C ALA A 672 32.34 -29.77 23.45
N THR A 673 32.49 -28.49 23.77
CA THR A 673 32.36 -27.99 25.13
C THR A 673 30.93 -27.51 25.36
N ARG A 674 30.51 -27.37 26.62
CA ARG A 674 29.23 -26.74 26.97
C ARG A 674 29.08 -25.35 26.34
N GLN A 675 30.17 -24.59 26.23
CA GLN A 675 30.18 -23.28 25.59
C GLN A 675 29.90 -23.39 24.09
N THR A 676 30.74 -24.15 23.36
CA THR A 676 30.63 -24.28 21.89
C THR A 676 29.30 -24.90 21.47
N ALA A 677 28.81 -25.92 22.20
CA ALA A 677 27.51 -26.53 21.92
C ALA A 677 26.34 -25.55 22.09
N THR A 678 26.41 -24.64 23.07
CA THR A 678 25.36 -23.63 23.28
C THR A 678 25.43 -22.52 22.24
N GLU A 679 26.65 -22.10 21.85
CA GLU A 679 26.88 -21.15 20.76
C GLU A 679 26.35 -21.69 19.43
N ASP A 680 26.69 -22.93 19.08
CA ASP A 680 26.23 -23.61 17.86
C ASP A 680 24.70 -23.78 17.84
N LEU A 681 24.11 -24.12 18.99
CA LEU A 681 22.65 -24.20 19.12
C LEU A 681 22.02 -22.82 18.87
N ALA A 682 22.48 -21.76 19.54
CA ALA A 682 21.95 -20.43 19.36
C ALA A 682 22.12 -19.93 17.92
N TRP A 683 23.28 -20.20 17.31
CA TRP A 683 23.55 -19.90 15.90
C TRP A 683 22.55 -20.60 14.98
N ALA A 684 22.32 -21.90 15.18
CA ALA A 684 21.39 -22.68 14.36
C ALA A 684 19.94 -22.17 14.47
N LEU A 685 19.52 -21.77 15.67
CA LEU A 685 18.17 -21.22 15.88
C LEU A 685 18.01 -19.84 15.23
N ILE A 686 18.99 -18.94 15.36
CA ILE A 686 18.96 -17.59 14.74
C ILE A 686 18.92 -17.69 13.20
N ASN A 687 19.56 -18.70 12.63
CA ASN A 687 19.59 -18.91 11.17
C ASN A 687 18.34 -19.62 10.63
N SER A 688 17.33 -19.92 11.46
CA SER A 688 16.14 -20.64 11.03
C SER A 688 15.06 -19.72 10.46
N ALA A 689 14.16 -20.30 9.66
CA ALA A 689 12.97 -19.57 9.19
C ALA A 689 12.04 -19.14 10.33
N GLU A 690 11.99 -19.88 11.45
CA GLU A 690 11.15 -19.52 12.60
C GLU A 690 11.64 -18.25 13.30
N PHE A 691 12.96 -18.00 13.28
CA PHE A 691 13.53 -16.77 13.84
C PHE A 691 13.25 -15.55 12.95
N VAL A 692 13.53 -15.69 11.65
CA VAL A 692 13.58 -14.57 10.69
C VAL A 692 12.19 -14.12 10.24
N PHE A 693 11.16 -14.95 10.43
CA PHE A 693 9.78 -14.64 10.09
C PHE A 693 8.89 -14.49 11.34
N ASN A 694 8.11 -13.41 11.37
CA ASN A 694 6.92 -13.35 12.19
C ASN A 694 5.87 -14.28 11.57
N HIS A 695 5.31 -15.18 12.36
CA HIS A 695 4.39 -16.22 11.89
C HIS A 695 3.07 -16.10 12.63
#